data_AF-A0A8H6QBR5-F1
#
_entry.id   AF-A0A8H6QBR5-F1
#
_cell.length_a   1.000
_cell.length_b   1.000
_cell.length_c   1.000
_cell.angle_alpha   90.00
_cell.angle_beta   90.00
_cell.angle_gamma   90.00
#
_symmetry.space_group_name_H-M   'P 1'
#
loop_
_entity.id
_entity.type
_entity.pdbx_description
1 polymer ?
#
loop_
_entity_poly.entity_id
_entity_poly.type
_entity_poly.pdbx_seq_one_letter_code
_entity_poly.pdbx_strand_id
1 'polypeptide(L)'
;MDVALSSLELKDDTVIVVLGASGDLAKKKTFPALFGLFRNKFLPKDIKIVGYARTKMDHEEFLKRVRSYIKVPTKEIEEQLDSFCNLCTYISGQYDQDDSFINLRKHLEEVEKGHKEQNRVFYMALPPSVFTTVSKHLKKNCYPENGIARIIVEKPFGKDLQSSRDLQKALEPNWKEEEIFRIDHYLGKEMVKNILIMRFGNEFFNATWNRQHIDNVQITFKEPFGTEGRGGYFDEFGIIRDVMQNHLLQVLTLLAMERPISFSSEDIRDEKVRVLRAMDPIEPKNVIIGQYGKSLDGSKPAYKEDDTVPKDSRCPTFCAMVAYIKNERWDGVPFILKAGKALNEQKTEIRIQFRDVTSGIFKDIPRNELVIRVQPNESVYIKMNSKLPGLSMQTVMTELDLTYRRRFSDLKIPEAYESLILDALKGDHSNFVRDDELDASWKIFTPLLHYLDDNKEIIPMEYPYGSRGPAVLDDFTASFGYKFSDVAGYQWPMTSTTPNPRDYGNHSGAWNIEDTVGFLQVDAGVVRMPQAARWVGSPSIKGKSESMRMALLTFSLLGLQFTWGIEMTYCTPYLLQLGLTKSRTSLVWIAGPLSGLIIQPLIGVIADRSRSKWGRRRPFIVVGSFIVALCLLVLGWTTEIVSLFVKDTEKAKKATIALAVLSIYAVDFAINIVQACCRSLIVDTLPIPLQQAGSAWATRMSAIGQLISYVIGSIDTVSIFGATIGDTQFKQMTVIAALALIGAISVTCYSVNERILITARDSDGKAGAIQVISQLFKTTMDLPPRIQAICWAQFWAWIGWFPFLFYSTTWVGETYFRYEVPKDAPQSSDFLGEIGRVGSLSLVVFSSITFISSVLLPFCVQPPDSKRSRFTPRPPPGIAALLKRITAVRPDLQTTWLISHVMFAATMIFAPLARSRAFATFLVAVCGIPWAVSSWAPFAFMGVEINKLAMGPAAAARSSGVTMITSSMIRSGSYDTDTEMDVLRLNHHDTDSDSDSEDDANIPSTGELAGIYLGVLNVYTTLPQFVGTFISWIVFSLLEPGSTKRDDSAQDSQWIRRDKEGPNAISICLFVGALCALVAVEATRRLRYAR
;
A
#
# COMPACT_ATOMS: atom_id res chain seq x y z
N MET A 1 42.32 -26.27 -18.54
CA MET A 1 41.31 -27.20 -17.98
C MET A 1 41.16 -26.85 -16.51
N ASP A 2 39.97 -27.02 -15.96
CA ASP A 2 39.55 -26.72 -14.57
C ASP A 2 38.89 -25.36 -14.33
N VAL A 3 37.82 -25.13 -15.09
CA VAL A 3 36.62 -24.42 -14.60
C VAL A 3 35.53 -25.49 -14.45
N ALA A 4 35.59 -26.34 -13.41
CA ALA A 4 34.54 -27.32 -13.12
C ALA A 4 34.76 -28.04 -11.76
N LEU A 5 34.71 -27.32 -10.65
CA LEU A 5 34.18 -27.87 -9.40
C LEU A 5 32.91 -27.08 -9.07
N SER A 6 31.96 -27.10 -10.01
CA SER A 6 30.61 -26.61 -9.76
C SER A 6 29.95 -27.57 -8.78
N SER A 7 29.54 -27.06 -7.61
CA SER A 7 28.60 -27.72 -6.70
C SER A 7 27.47 -28.35 -7.54
N LEU A 8 27.39 -29.68 -7.56
CA LEU A 8 26.38 -30.42 -8.33
C LEU A 8 24.99 -30.06 -7.79
N GLU A 9 24.28 -29.20 -8.50
CA GLU A 9 22.93 -28.78 -8.17
C GLU A 9 21.97 -29.96 -8.39
N LEU A 10 21.19 -30.31 -7.36
CA LEU A 10 20.17 -31.36 -7.46
C LEU A 10 18.98 -30.81 -8.23
N LYS A 11 18.77 -31.27 -9.46
CA LYS A 11 17.75 -30.71 -10.38
C LYS A 11 16.56 -31.62 -10.65
N ASP A 12 16.80 -32.93 -10.66
CA ASP A 12 15.82 -33.97 -10.93
C ASP A 12 16.01 -35.14 -9.93
N ASP A 13 15.06 -36.07 -9.87
CA ASP A 13 15.16 -37.35 -9.15
C ASP A 13 15.51 -37.23 -7.64
N THR A 14 15.10 -36.15 -6.97
CA THR A 14 15.49 -35.86 -5.57
C THR A 14 14.41 -36.23 -4.56
N VAL A 15 14.82 -36.91 -3.48
CA VAL A 15 13.96 -37.22 -2.33
C VAL A 15 14.44 -36.46 -1.09
N ILE A 16 13.53 -35.73 -0.43
CA ILE A 16 13.79 -35.06 0.84
C ILE A 16 13.15 -35.84 1.98
N VAL A 17 13.98 -36.38 2.88
CA VAL A 17 13.53 -37.08 4.07
C VAL A 17 13.57 -36.14 5.26
N VAL A 18 12.40 -35.81 5.83
CA VAL A 18 12.28 -34.98 7.02
C VAL A 18 12.20 -35.88 8.25
N LEU A 19 13.32 -36.09 8.93
CA LEU A 19 13.38 -36.84 10.18
C LEU A 19 12.90 -35.97 11.34
N GLY A 20 12.06 -36.52 12.21
CA GLY A 20 11.35 -35.72 13.21
C GLY A 20 10.14 -35.00 12.65
N ALA A 21 9.51 -35.53 11.60
CA ALA A 21 8.37 -34.91 10.93
C ALA A 21 7.16 -34.63 11.86
N SER A 22 7.02 -35.36 12.96
CA SER A 22 6.01 -35.10 13.98
C SER A 22 6.36 -33.95 14.93
N GLY A 23 7.57 -33.38 14.84
CA GLY A 23 8.09 -32.32 15.71
C GLY A 23 7.50 -30.93 15.46
N ASP A 24 7.82 -30.01 16.37
CA ASP A 24 7.38 -28.61 16.33
C ASP A 24 8.08 -27.81 15.22
N LEU A 25 9.39 -28.04 15.03
CA LEU A 25 10.18 -27.40 13.98
C LEU A 25 9.68 -27.79 12.59
N ALA A 26 9.42 -29.09 12.38
CA ALA A 26 8.96 -29.62 11.10
C ALA A 26 7.66 -28.95 10.65
N LYS A 27 6.62 -28.95 11.52
CA LYS A 27 5.32 -28.36 11.18
C LYS A 27 5.37 -26.82 11.06
N LYS A 28 6.14 -26.13 11.92
CA LYS A 28 6.14 -24.65 11.99
C LYS A 28 7.09 -23.99 10.98
N LYS A 29 8.15 -24.67 10.55
CA LYS A 29 9.22 -24.09 9.73
C LYS A 29 9.61 -24.94 8.52
N THR A 30 9.95 -26.22 8.70
CA THR A 30 10.50 -27.05 7.61
C THR A 30 9.50 -27.31 6.48
N PHE A 31 8.31 -27.84 6.78
CA PHE A 31 7.27 -28.07 5.77
C PHE A 31 6.74 -26.77 5.14
N PRO A 32 6.48 -25.69 5.91
CA PRO A 32 6.17 -24.39 5.32
C PRO A 32 7.25 -23.86 4.36
N ALA A 33 8.54 -24.05 4.69
CA ALA A 33 9.63 -23.65 3.81
C ALA A 33 9.69 -24.48 2.53
N LEU A 34 9.54 -25.80 2.63
CA LEU A 34 9.45 -26.71 1.47
C LEU A 34 8.25 -26.34 0.57
N PHE A 35 7.10 -26.04 1.16
CA PHE A 35 5.94 -25.57 0.42
C PHE A 35 6.20 -24.21 -0.26
N GLY A 36 6.87 -23.28 0.42
CA GLY A 36 7.30 -22.01 -0.16
C GLY A 36 8.16 -22.19 -1.41
N LEU A 37 9.15 -23.10 -1.35
CA LEU A 37 9.99 -23.47 -2.49
C LEU A 37 9.21 -24.17 -3.60
N PHE A 38 8.29 -25.08 -3.25
CA PHE A 38 7.42 -25.77 -4.21
C PHE A 38 6.57 -24.78 -5.01
N ARG A 39 5.85 -23.90 -4.29
CA ARG A 39 4.99 -22.87 -4.88
C ARG A 39 5.74 -21.95 -5.83
N ASN A 40 6.96 -21.59 -5.46
CA ASN A 40 7.81 -20.72 -6.25
C ASN A 40 8.61 -21.47 -7.34
N LYS A 41 8.39 -22.79 -7.50
CA LYS A 41 9.04 -23.65 -8.50
C LYS A 41 10.57 -23.72 -8.37
N PHE A 42 11.07 -23.61 -7.14
CA PHE A 42 12.49 -23.77 -6.82
C PHE A 42 12.86 -25.20 -6.40
N LEU A 43 11.88 -26.07 -6.17
CA LEU A 43 12.15 -27.50 -5.95
C LEU A 43 12.41 -28.23 -7.28
N PRO A 44 13.23 -29.30 -7.25
CA PRO A 44 13.44 -30.23 -8.36
C PRO A 44 12.13 -30.74 -8.98
N LYS A 45 12.17 -31.03 -10.29
CA LYS A 45 11.04 -31.70 -10.95
C LYS A 45 10.94 -33.13 -10.40
N ASP A 46 9.72 -33.59 -10.13
CA ASP A 46 9.42 -34.91 -9.59
C ASP A 46 9.91 -35.18 -8.15
N ILE A 47 10.16 -34.11 -7.37
CA ILE A 47 10.55 -34.23 -5.96
C ILE A 47 9.54 -35.04 -5.13
N LYS A 48 10.08 -35.86 -4.22
CA LYS A 48 9.30 -36.60 -3.23
C LYS A 48 9.73 -36.21 -1.83
N ILE A 49 8.77 -36.08 -0.91
CA ILE A 49 9.03 -35.69 0.47
C ILE A 49 8.56 -36.82 1.38
N VAL A 50 9.45 -37.32 2.23
CA VAL A 50 9.16 -38.44 3.14
C VAL A 50 9.31 -37.95 4.58
N GLY A 51 8.22 -37.88 5.32
CA GLY A 51 8.25 -37.66 6.75
C GLY A 51 8.60 -38.95 7.51
N TYR A 52 9.49 -38.85 8.50
CA TYR A 52 9.86 -39.98 9.35
C TYR A 52 9.85 -39.60 10.83
N ALA A 53 9.11 -40.33 11.67
CA ALA A 53 9.15 -40.18 13.13
C ALA A 53 8.65 -41.41 13.90
N ARG A 54 8.87 -41.43 15.23
CA ARG A 54 8.40 -42.51 16.13
C ARG A 54 6.88 -42.61 16.25
N THR A 55 6.19 -41.49 16.07
CA THR A 55 4.74 -41.39 16.22
C THR A 55 4.07 -42.23 15.13
N LYS A 56 3.24 -43.20 15.52
CA LYS A 56 2.40 -43.91 14.56
C LYS A 56 1.24 -42.99 14.19
N MET A 57 1.19 -42.59 12.93
CA MET A 57 0.11 -41.82 12.33
C MET A 57 -0.18 -42.39 10.95
N ASP A 58 -1.44 -42.36 10.55
CA ASP A 58 -1.80 -42.67 9.17
C ASP A 58 -1.44 -41.51 8.24
N HIS A 59 -1.60 -41.74 6.93
CA HIS A 59 -1.25 -40.75 5.92
C HIS A 59 -2.09 -39.48 6.04
N GLU A 60 -3.38 -39.59 6.36
CA GLU A 60 -4.29 -38.44 6.46
C GLU A 60 -3.96 -37.56 7.67
N GLU A 61 -3.66 -38.17 8.83
CA GLU A 61 -3.24 -37.47 10.04
C GLU A 61 -1.92 -36.73 9.82
N PHE A 62 -0.96 -37.35 9.12
CA PHE A 62 0.27 -36.69 8.73
C PHE A 62 0.02 -35.47 7.83
N LEU A 63 -0.78 -35.61 6.77
CA LEU A 63 -1.11 -34.50 5.88
C LEU A 63 -1.84 -33.38 6.61
N LYS A 64 -2.75 -33.69 7.54
CA LYS A 64 -3.41 -32.69 8.39
C LYS A 64 -2.40 -31.90 9.21
N ARG A 65 -1.35 -32.56 9.71
CA ARG A 65 -0.25 -31.90 10.44
C ARG A 65 0.57 -30.99 9.53
N VAL A 66 0.91 -31.44 8.32
CA VAL A 66 1.62 -30.62 7.32
C VAL A 66 0.83 -29.36 6.98
N ARG A 67 -0.50 -29.47 6.81
CA ARG A 67 -1.39 -28.35 6.51
C ARG A 67 -1.51 -27.33 7.65
N SER A 68 -1.42 -27.78 8.90
CA SER A 68 -1.83 -26.99 10.09
C SER A 68 -1.14 -25.62 10.29
N TYR A 69 0.08 -25.42 9.79
CA TYR A 69 0.82 -24.14 9.92
C TYR A 69 1.07 -23.46 8.57
N ILE A 70 0.53 -23.99 7.49
CA ILE A 70 0.63 -23.40 6.16
C ILE A 70 -0.59 -22.54 5.91
N LYS A 71 -0.38 -21.22 5.79
CA LYS A 71 -1.46 -20.29 5.48
C LYS A 71 -1.85 -20.42 4.00
N VAL A 72 -3.15 -20.60 3.74
CA VAL A 72 -3.75 -20.72 2.40
C VAL A 72 -4.67 -19.52 2.10
N PRO A 73 -4.12 -18.33 1.80
CA PRO A 73 -4.94 -17.12 1.66
C PRO A 73 -5.80 -17.07 0.38
N THR A 74 -5.55 -17.97 -0.58
CA THR A 74 -6.25 -18.04 -1.86
C THR A 74 -6.46 -19.50 -2.27
N LYS A 75 -7.55 -19.81 -2.98
CA LYS A 75 -7.83 -21.16 -3.51
C LYS A 75 -6.70 -21.74 -4.36
N GLU A 76 -5.98 -20.91 -5.13
CA GLU A 76 -4.81 -21.38 -5.90
C GLU A 76 -3.70 -21.95 -5.00
N ILE A 77 -3.47 -21.34 -3.83
CA ILE A 77 -2.47 -21.80 -2.86
C ILE A 77 -2.97 -23.06 -2.16
N GLU A 78 -4.27 -23.21 -1.98
CA GLU A 78 -4.89 -24.44 -1.46
C GLU A 78 -4.73 -25.61 -2.45
N GLU A 79 -5.02 -25.40 -3.74
CA GLU A 79 -4.78 -26.40 -4.79
C GLU A 79 -3.28 -26.77 -4.94
N GLN A 80 -2.41 -25.77 -4.81
CA GLN A 80 -0.96 -25.99 -4.76
C GLN A 80 -0.54 -26.76 -3.50
N LEU A 81 -1.20 -26.51 -2.36
CA LEU A 81 -0.95 -27.24 -1.11
C LEU A 81 -1.43 -28.68 -1.23
N ASP A 82 -2.59 -28.94 -1.85
CA ASP A 82 -3.05 -30.29 -2.15
C ASP A 82 -2.07 -31.02 -3.08
N SER A 83 -1.60 -30.33 -4.13
CA SER A 83 -0.59 -30.85 -5.05
C SER A 83 0.73 -31.17 -4.33
N PHE A 84 1.15 -30.31 -3.39
CA PHE A 84 2.33 -30.52 -2.56
C PHE A 84 2.13 -31.69 -1.58
N CYS A 85 0.96 -31.81 -0.96
CA CYS A 85 0.60 -32.92 -0.09
C CYS A 85 0.66 -34.26 -0.83
N ASN A 86 0.30 -34.30 -2.11
CA ASN A 86 0.42 -35.52 -2.94
C ASN A 86 1.89 -35.97 -3.15
N LEU A 87 2.87 -35.09 -2.91
CA LEU A 87 4.29 -35.42 -2.94
C LEU A 87 4.82 -35.90 -1.58
N CYS A 88 4.04 -35.72 -0.52
CA CYS A 88 4.42 -35.99 0.85
C CYS A 88 3.94 -37.39 1.28
N THR A 89 4.84 -38.25 1.73
CA THR A 89 4.53 -39.57 2.33
C THR A 89 5.07 -39.65 3.75
N TYR A 90 4.66 -40.65 4.53
CA TYR A 90 5.07 -40.79 5.92
C TYR A 90 5.38 -42.23 6.29
N ILE A 91 6.46 -42.43 7.04
CA ILE A 91 6.84 -43.73 7.62
C ILE A 91 7.10 -43.56 9.12
N SER A 92 6.48 -44.43 9.92
CA SER A 92 6.76 -44.49 11.35
C SER A 92 7.89 -45.47 11.66
N GLY A 93 8.85 -45.07 12.50
CA GLY A 93 9.95 -45.94 12.91
C GLY A 93 10.76 -45.38 14.08
N GLN A 94 11.49 -46.25 14.78
CA GLN A 94 12.39 -45.84 15.86
C GLN A 94 13.69 -45.27 15.31
N TYR A 95 14.37 -44.44 16.11
CA TYR A 95 15.61 -43.76 15.71
C TYR A 95 16.89 -44.57 15.98
N ASP A 96 16.76 -45.68 16.70
CA ASP A 96 17.85 -46.52 17.22
C ASP A 96 17.76 -48.00 16.78
N GLN A 97 16.85 -48.32 15.86
CA GLN A 97 16.62 -49.70 15.41
C GLN A 97 16.88 -49.85 13.91
N ASP A 98 17.76 -50.79 13.54
CA ASP A 98 18.07 -51.09 12.13
C ASP A 98 16.83 -51.47 11.32
N ASP A 99 15.92 -52.29 11.87
CA ASP A 99 14.69 -52.72 11.18
C ASP A 99 13.83 -51.54 10.73
N SER A 100 13.79 -50.46 11.54
CA SER A 100 13.02 -49.26 11.19
C SER A 100 13.63 -48.52 10.00
N PHE A 101 14.96 -48.43 9.93
CA PHE A 101 15.65 -47.81 8.78
C PHE A 101 15.67 -48.71 7.54
N ILE A 102 15.63 -50.04 7.70
CA ILE A 102 15.41 -50.97 6.58
C ILE A 102 14.02 -50.76 5.98
N ASN A 103 12.99 -50.54 6.81
CA ASN A 103 11.66 -50.21 6.31
C ASN A 103 11.63 -48.84 5.62
N LEU A 104 12.34 -47.84 6.16
CA LEU A 104 12.52 -46.55 5.48
C LEU A 104 13.20 -46.73 4.12
N ARG A 105 14.26 -47.55 4.04
CA ARG A 105 14.97 -47.85 2.77
C ARG A 105 14.02 -48.44 1.73
N LYS A 106 13.23 -49.46 2.08
CA LYS A 106 12.25 -50.06 1.17
C LYS A 106 11.28 -49.02 0.62
N HIS A 107 10.76 -48.15 1.47
CA HIS A 107 9.88 -47.05 1.06
C HIS A 107 10.59 -46.06 0.12
N LEU A 108 11.84 -45.71 0.40
CA LEU A 108 12.64 -44.85 -0.48
C LEU A 108 12.84 -45.50 -1.86
N GLU A 109 13.20 -46.79 -1.91
CA GLU A 109 13.36 -47.54 -3.16
C GLU A 109 12.06 -47.63 -3.98
N GLU A 110 10.91 -47.74 -3.32
CA GLU A 110 9.59 -47.70 -3.96
C GLU A 110 9.28 -46.32 -4.56
N VAL A 111 9.58 -45.25 -3.81
CA VAL A 111 9.35 -43.86 -4.22
C VAL A 111 10.31 -43.41 -5.34
N GLU A 112 11.52 -43.95 -5.36
CA GLU A 112 12.57 -43.69 -6.35
C GLU A 112 12.44 -44.57 -7.60
N LYS A 113 11.43 -45.43 -7.68
CA LYS A 113 11.26 -46.36 -8.79
C LYS A 113 11.08 -45.62 -10.11
N GLY A 114 12.09 -45.71 -10.97
CA GLY A 114 12.14 -45.04 -12.27
C GLY A 114 13.10 -43.85 -12.35
N HIS A 115 13.69 -43.43 -11.22
CA HIS A 115 14.76 -42.43 -11.18
C HIS A 115 16.07 -43.00 -11.73
N LYS A 116 16.89 -42.17 -12.39
CA LYS A 116 18.21 -42.58 -12.89
C LYS A 116 19.29 -42.56 -11.80
N GLU A 117 19.16 -41.60 -10.88
CA GLU A 117 20.05 -41.41 -9.73
C GLU A 117 19.21 -41.30 -8.45
N GLN A 118 19.75 -41.81 -7.34
CA GLN A 118 19.10 -41.80 -6.02
C GLN A 118 19.59 -40.60 -5.22
N ASN A 119 19.13 -39.40 -5.57
CA ASN A 119 19.51 -38.17 -4.87
C ASN A 119 18.69 -37.99 -3.59
N ARG A 120 19.35 -37.99 -2.41
CA ARG A 120 18.68 -37.99 -1.09
C ARG A 120 19.15 -36.84 -0.21
N VAL A 121 18.21 -36.06 0.33
CA VAL A 121 18.48 -35.01 1.33
C VAL A 121 17.81 -35.37 2.64
N PHE A 122 18.60 -35.57 3.70
CA PHE A 122 18.12 -35.91 5.04
C PHE A 122 18.07 -34.65 5.90
N TYR A 123 16.87 -34.12 6.15
CA TYR A 123 16.67 -33.00 7.07
C TYR A 123 16.46 -33.55 8.49
N MET A 124 17.41 -33.33 9.38
CA MET A 124 17.34 -33.80 10.76
C MET A 124 16.69 -32.76 11.68
N ALA A 125 15.35 -32.71 11.70
CA ALA A 125 14.59 -31.92 12.66
C ALA A 125 14.44 -32.67 14.00
N LEU A 126 15.56 -33.10 14.55
CA LEU A 126 15.67 -34.00 15.71
C LEU A 126 16.45 -33.35 16.86
N PRO A 127 16.20 -33.78 18.12
CA PRO A 127 17.03 -33.34 19.22
C PRO A 127 18.48 -33.88 19.10
N PRO A 128 19.49 -33.17 19.62
CA PRO A 128 20.90 -33.57 19.52
C PRO A 128 21.22 -34.96 20.09
N SER A 129 20.44 -35.43 21.07
CA SER A 129 20.66 -36.71 21.73
C SER A 129 20.53 -37.93 20.80
N VAL A 130 19.81 -37.81 19.68
CA VAL A 130 19.61 -38.90 18.72
C VAL A 130 20.40 -38.71 17.43
N PHE A 131 21.16 -37.63 17.30
CA PHE A 131 21.80 -37.22 16.06
C PHE A 131 22.82 -38.23 15.55
N THR A 132 23.75 -38.61 16.41
CA THR A 132 24.84 -39.54 16.08
C THR A 132 24.28 -40.93 15.74
N THR A 133 23.31 -41.40 16.52
CA THR A 133 22.62 -42.68 16.29
C THR A 133 21.92 -42.70 14.93
N VAL A 134 21.09 -41.70 14.65
CA VAL A 134 20.34 -41.60 13.39
C VAL A 134 21.27 -41.47 12.20
N SER A 135 22.31 -40.63 12.32
CA SER A 135 23.34 -40.44 11.29
C SER A 135 24.02 -41.76 10.91
N LYS A 136 24.38 -42.59 11.91
CA LYS A 136 24.96 -43.92 11.69
C LYS A 136 23.98 -44.87 10.98
N HIS A 137 22.72 -44.91 11.41
CA HIS A 137 21.73 -45.77 10.77
C HIS A 137 21.39 -45.31 9.34
N LEU A 138 21.32 -44.01 9.08
CA LEU A 138 21.14 -43.46 7.73
C LEU A 138 22.31 -43.85 6.83
N LYS A 139 23.56 -43.73 7.30
CA LYS A 139 24.74 -44.13 6.52
C LYS A 139 24.75 -45.63 6.23
N LYS A 140 24.41 -46.45 7.21
CA LYS A 140 24.38 -47.92 7.08
C LYS A 140 23.23 -48.41 6.17
N ASN A 141 22.06 -47.79 6.28
CA ASN A 141 20.83 -48.36 5.73
C ASN A 141 20.14 -47.53 4.65
N CYS A 142 20.39 -46.23 4.54
CA CYS A 142 19.65 -45.35 3.63
C CYS A 142 20.57 -44.51 2.75
N TYR A 143 21.88 -44.74 2.79
CA TYR A 143 22.82 -44.06 1.91
C TYR A 143 22.66 -44.58 0.47
N PRO A 144 22.59 -43.71 -0.54
CA PRO A 144 22.39 -44.12 -1.93
C PRO A 144 23.64 -44.82 -2.49
N GLU A 145 23.45 -45.82 -3.35
CA GLU A 145 24.55 -46.52 -4.03
C GLU A 145 25.01 -45.75 -5.29
N ASN A 146 24.07 -45.08 -5.95
CA ASN A 146 24.29 -44.26 -7.13
C ASN A 146 23.50 -42.95 -7.02
N GLY A 147 24.15 -41.86 -6.61
CA GLY A 147 23.53 -40.54 -6.40
C GLY A 147 24.22 -39.74 -5.32
N ILE A 148 23.68 -38.56 -5.02
CA ILE A 148 24.22 -37.63 -4.01
C ILE A 148 23.41 -37.72 -2.71
N ALA A 149 24.09 -37.76 -1.57
CA ALA A 149 23.48 -37.68 -0.26
C ALA A 149 23.88 -36.39 0.46
N ARG A 150 22.92 -35.70 1.06
CA ARG A 150 23.17 -34.52 1.91
C ARG A 150 22.43 -34.64 3.23
N ILE A 151 23.04 -34.15 4.30
CA ILE A 151 22.47 -34.15 5.64
C ILE A 151 22.40 -32.72 6.18
N ILE A 152 21.19 -32.25 6.46
CA ILE A 152 20.92 -30.94 7.05
C ILE A 152 20.71 -31.11 8.53
N VAL A 153 21.51 -30.40 9.33
CA VAL A 153 21.56 -30.56 10.79
C VAL A 153 21.28 -29.24 11.50
N GLU A 154 20.42 -29.28 12.52
CA GLU A 154 20.03 -28.15 13.36
C GLU A 154 20.89 -28.02 14.62
N LYS A 155 20.94 -26.80 15.15
CA LYS A 155 21.56 -26.49 16.45
C LYS A 155 20.78 -27.16 17.61
N PRO A 156 21.40 -27.41 18.78
CA PRO A 156 22.76 -27.04 19.18
C PRO A 156 23.86 -28.01 18.74
N PHE A 157 25.02 -27.47 18.36
CA PHE A 157 26.22 -28.22 17.99
C PHE A 157 27.21 -28.25 19.16
N GLY A 158 26.86 -29.02 20.20
CA GLY A 158 27.57 -29.00 21.48
C GLY A 158 27.10 -27.88 22.42
N LYS A 159 27.63 -27.88 23.64
CA LYS A 159 27.43 -26.84 24.67
C LYS A 159 28.72 -26.08 25.00
N ASP A 160 29.85 -26.59 24.54
CA ASP A 160 31.20 -26.09 24.71
C ASP A 160 32.12 -26.70 23.63
N LEU A 161 33.39 -26.32 23.63
CA LEU A 161 34.39 -26.81 22.70
C LEU A 161 34.54 -28.34 22.71
N GLN A 162 34.51 -28.96 23.89
CA GLN A 162 34.78 -30.40 24.01
C GLN A 162 33.60 -31.21 23.48
N SER A 163 32.39 -30.90 23.93
CA SER A 163 31.16 -31.54 23.46
C SER A 163 30.90 -31.32 21.97
N SER A 164 31.29 -30.16 21.42
CA SER A 164 31.25 -29.91 19.96
C SER A 164 32.21 -30.83 19.19
N ARG A 165 33.44 -31.00 19.67
CA ARG A 165 34.43 -31.91 19.07
C ARG A 165 33.99 -33.37 19.17
N ASP A 166 33.36 -33.76 20.27
CA ASP A 166 32.88 -35.12 20.44
C ASP A 166 31.70 -35.43 19.49
N LEU A 167 30.81 -34.45 19.27
CA LEU A 167 29.76 -34.55 18.24
C LEU A 167 30.37 -34.69 16.84
N GLN A 168 31.38 -33.88 16.51
CA GLN A 168 32.07 -33.94 15.23
C GLN A 168 32.74 -35.30 15.00
N LYS A 169 33.53 -35.79 15.96
CA LYS A 169 34.20 -37.10 15.88
C LYS A 169 33.22 -38.25 15.67
N ALA A 170 31.99 -38.12 16.16
CA ALA A 170 30.94 -39.10 15.95
C ALA A 170 30.30 -39.04 14.54
N LEU A 171 30.35 -37.90 13.87
CA LEU A 171 29.78 -37.69 12.53
C LEU A 171 30.78 -37.97 11.40
N GLU A 172 32.05 -37.61 11.58
CA GLU A 172 33.14 -37.72 10.59
C GLU A 172 33.27 -39.11 9.95
N PRO A 173 33.13 -40.25 10.66
CA PRO A 173 33.24 -41.57 10.04
C PRO A 173 32.10 -41.89 9.06
N ASN A 174 30.96 -41.20 9.17
CA ASN A 174 29.75 -41.50 8.43
C ASN A 174 29.50 -40.52 7.28
N TRP A 175 29.92 -39.27 7.41
CA TRP A 175 29.61 -38.21 6.45
C TRP A 175 30.84 -37.34 6.19
N LYS A 176 31.04 -37.00 4.93
CA LYS A 176 32.06 -36.02 4.53
C LYS A 176 31.55 -34.60 4.81
N GLU A 177 32.46 -33.66 5.00
CA GLU A 177 32.10 -32.26 5.27
C GLU A 177 31.28 -31.61 4.13
N GLU A 178 31.53 -32.00 2.87
CA GLU A 178 30.74 -31.59 1.69
C GLU A 178 29.29 -32.10 1.69
N GLU A 179 28.99 -33.10 2.51
CA GLU A 179 27.64 -33.66 2.64
C GLU A 179 26.86 -33.03 3.81
N ILE A 180 27.55 -32.33 4.72
CA ILE A 180 26.99 -31.82 5.97
C ILE A 180 26.63 -30.33 5.85
N PHE A 181 25.38 -30.01 6.18
CA PHE A 181 24.81 -28.67 6.12
C PHE A 181 24.35 -28.26 7.52
N ARG A 182 25.24 -27.63 8.31
CA ARG A 182 24.95 -27.14 9.67
C ARG A 182 24.20 -25.81 9.62
N ILE A 183 22.93 -25.83 10.00
CA ILE A 183 22.07 -24.66 9.97
C ILE A 183 22.44 -23.69 11.10
N ASP A 184 22.78 -22.47 10.69
CA ASP A 184 22.47 -21.27 11.44
C ASP A 184 21.46 -20.46 10.61
N HIS A 185 20.21 -20.40 11.09
CA HIS A 185 19.14 -19.75 10.34
C HIS A 185 19.33 -18.24 10.17
N TYR A 186 20.23 -17.58 10.92
CA TYR A 186 20.55 -16.17 10.67
C TYR A 186 21.29 -15.96 9.36
N LEU A 187 22.11 -16.94 8.92
CA LEU A 187 22.79 -16.90 7.62
C LEU A 187 21.79 -16.98 6.45
N GLY A 188 20.59 -17.50 6.68
CA GLY A 188 19.51 -17.52 5.70
C GLY A 188 18.72 -16.21 5.59
N LYS A 189 18.92 -15.25 6.51
CA LYS A 189 18.19 -13.98 6.50
C LYS A 189 18.70 -13.06 5.40
N GLU A 190 17.78 -12.44 4.68
CA GLU A 190 18.05 -11.57 3.54
C GLU A 190 19.11 -10.49 3.83
N MET A 191 18.96 -9.79 4.96
CA MET A 191 19.87 -8.70 5.33
C MET A 191 21.26 -9.18 5.73
N VAL A 192 21.38 -10.42 6.21
CA VAL A 192 22.67 -11.05 6.53
C VAL A 192 23.38 -11.45 5.24
N LYS A 193 22.65 -12.07 4.29
CA LYS A 193 23.17 -12.38 2.95
C LYS A 193 23.60 -11.11 2.18
N ASN A 194 22.89 -10.00 2.39
CA ASN A 194 23.20 -8.72 1.74
C ASN A 194 24.51 -8.08 2.24
N ILE A 195 25.09 -8.50 3.38
CA ILE A 195 26.34 -7.92 3.92
C ILE A 195 27.48 -8.05 2.91
N LEU A 196 27.64 -9.21 2.26
CA LEU A 196 28.72 -9.42 1.29
C LEU A 196 28.57 -8.52 0.07
N ILE A 197 27.34 -8.37 -0.45
CA ILE A 197 27.03 -7.50 -1.59
C ILE A 197 27.26 -6.03 -1.22
N MET A 198 26.82 -5.61 -0.02
CA MET A 198 27.01 -4.26 0.48
C MET A 198 28.49 -3.90 0.58
N ARG A 199 29.31 -4.79 1.16
CA ARG A 199 30.74 -4.53 1.38
C ARG A 199 31.56 -4.59 0.09
N PHE A 200 31.41 -5.65 -0.70
CA PHE A 200 32.31 -5.91 -1.83
C PHE A 200 31.75 -5.49 -3.19
N GLY A 201 30.45 -5.17 -3.27
CA GLY A 201 29.80 -4.63 -4.47
C GLY A 201 29.80 -3.10 -4.54
N ASN A 202 30.23 -2.40 -3.49
CA ASN A 202 30.21 -0.94 -3.42
C ASN A 202 31.57 -0.38 -2.97
N GLU A 203 32.24 0.35 -3.86
CA GLU A 203 33.59 0.86 -3.62
C GLU A 203 33.68 1.80 -2.41
N PHE A 204 32.68 2.66 -2.20
CA PHE A 204 32.69 3.61 -1.09
C PHE A 204 32.56 2.93 0.28
N PHE A 205 31.78 1.85 0.39
CA PHE A 205 31.72 1.06 1.62
C PHE A 205 33.07 0.36 1.82
N ASN A 206 33.61 -0.29 0.78
CA ASN A 206 34.90 -0.97 0.86
C ASN A 206 36.03 -0.04 1.37
N ALA A 207 36.10 1.19 0.86
CA ALA A 207 37.10 2.19 1.25
C ALA A 207 37.01 2.61 2.73
N THR A 208 35.79 2.65 3.28
CA THR A 208 35.52 3.11 4.65
C THR A 208 35.44 1.96 5.66
N TRP A 209 35.57 0.70 5.22
CA TRP A 209 35.36 -0.49 6.07
C TRP A 209 36.61 -0.93 6.85
N ASN A 210 37.18 -0.04 7.66
CA ASN A 210 38.41 -0.30 8.41
C ASN A 210 38.54 0.60 9.66
N ARG A 211 39.51 0.28 10.52
CA ARG A 211 39.83 1.00 11.76
C ARG A 211 40.12 2.49 11.60
N GLN A 212 40.49 2.97 10.40
CA GLN A 212 40.77 4.40 10.19
C GLN A 212 39.47 5.22 10.16
N HIS A 213 38.35 4.60 9.81
CA HIS A 213 37.05 5.27 9.64
C HIS A 213 36.01 4.79 10.65
N ILE A 214 36.05 3.50 11.03
CA ILE A 214 35.12 2.90 11.98
C ILE A 214 35.68 3.03 13.40
N ASP A 215 34.84 3.47 14.33
CA ASP A 215 35.17 3.58 15.76
C ASP A 215 34.72 2.33 16.52
N ASN A 216 33.47 1.89 16.35
CA ASN A 216 32.93 0.69 16.95
C ASN A 216 31.86 0.02 16.06
N VAL A 217 31.70 -1.29 16.24
CA VAL A 217 30.65 -2.09 15.59
C VAL A 217 29.78 -2.70 16.66
N GLN A 218 28.47 -2.65 16.48
CA GLN A 218 27.50 -3.21 17.41
C GLN A 218 26.58 -4.19 16.69
N ILE A 219 26.35 -5.34 17.31
CA ILE A 219 25.39 -6.33 16.82
C ILE A 219 24.42 -6.61 17.96
N THR A 220 23.15 -6.30 17.74
CA THR A 220 22.11 -6.32 18.76
C THR A 220 21.04 -7.32 18.39
N PHE A 221 20.65 -8.16 19.34
CA PHE A 221 19.50 -9.06 19.30
C PHE A 221 18.62 -8.80 20.51
N LYS A 222 17.33 -8.60 20.29
CA LYS A 222 16.34 -8.32 21.33
C LYS A 222 15.06 -9.06 21.03
N GLU A 223 14.52 -9.71 22.05
CA GLU A 223 13.19 -10.30 22.03
C GLU A 223 12.33 -9.69 23.14
N PRO A 224 11.06 -9.33 22.85
CA PRO A 224 10.18 -8.72 23.84
C PRO A 224 9.49 -9.74 24.74
N PHE A 225 9.61 -11.04 24.41
CA PHE A 225 9.05 -12.15 25.17
C PHE A 225 10.11 -12.86 26.00
N GLY A 226 9.69 -13.59 27.03
CA GLY A 226 10.56 -14.32 27.94
C GLY A 226 10.87 -15.73 27.41
N THR A 227 10.97 -16.71 28.31
CA THR A 227 11.16 -18.12 27.94
C THR A 227 9.86 -18.87 27.64
N GLU A 228 8.69 -18.26 27.85
CA GLU A 228 7.36 -18.77 27.46
C GLU A 228 7.13 -20.26 27.83
N GLY A 229 7.43 -20.62 29.09
CA GLY A 229 7.27 -21.99 29.62
C GLY A 229 8.34 -23.00 29.17
N ARG A 230 9.39 -22.54 28.48
CA ARG A 230 10.59 -23.32 28.12
C ARG A 230 11.80 -22.94 28.98
N GLY A 231 11.57 -22.35 30.16
CA GLY A 231 12.61 -21.88 31.06
C GLY A 231 13.62 -22.97 31.40
N GLY A 232 13.17 -24.18 31.77
CA GLY A 232 14.06 -25.29 32.12
C GLY A 232 15.01 -25.72 31.00
N TYR A 233 14.56 -25.72 29.75
CA TYR A 233 15.45 -25.99 28.61
C TYR A 233 16.44 -24.84 28.39
N PHE A 234 15.97 -23.58 28.45
CA PHE A 234 16.83 -22.42 28.28
C PHE A 234 17.89 -22.31 29.39
N ASP A 235 17.57 -22.74 30.62
CA ASP A 235 18.45 -22.69 31.77
C ASP A 235 19.76 -23.46 31.56
N GLU A 236 19.72 -24.56 30.81
CA GLU A 236 20.90 -25.36 30.48
C GLU A 236 21.87 -24.69 29.49
N PHE A 237 21.42 -23.68 28.75
CA PHE A 237 22.21 -23.07 27.67
C PHE A 237 22.52 -21.59 27.94
N GLY A 238 21.50 -20.82 28.33
CA GLY A 238 21.55 -19.37 28.48
C GLY A 238 21.69 -18.60 27.18
N ILE A 239 21.59 -17.27 27.27
CA ILE A 239 21.55 -16.39 26.09
C ILE A 239 22.84 -16.44 25.26
N ILE A 240 23.98 -16.72 25.89
CA ILE A 240 25.29 -16.76 25.23
C ILE A 240 25.34 -17.93 24.24
N ARG A 241 24.93 -19.14 24.66
CA ARG A 241 24.90 -20.33 23.78
C ARG A 241 23.72 -20.28 22.82
N ASP A 242 22.57 -19.74 23.24
CA ASP A 242 21.37 -19.70 22.40
C ASP A 242 21.55 -18.78 21.19
N VAL A 243 22.17 -17.60 21.36
CA VAL A 243 22.17 -16.53 20.36
C VAL A 243 23.56 -15.94 20.06
N MET A 244 24.44 -15.78 21.05
CA MET A 244 25.69 -15.03 20.84
C MET A 244 26.76 -15.84 20.12
N GLN A 245 27.02 -17.07 20.59
CA GLN A 245 28.06 -17.95 20.05
C GLN A 245 27.77 -18.36 18.60
N ASN A 246 26.49 -18.39 18.21
CA ASN A 246 26.05 -18.72 16.86
C ASN A 246 25.67 -17.45 16.08
N HIS A 247 24.43 -16.99 16.17
CA HIS A 247 23.82 -15.98 15.31
C HIS A 247 24.61 -14.67 15.25
N LEU A 248 24.97 -14.11 16.41
CA LEU A 248 25.70 -12.83 16.43
C LEU A 248 27.13 -12.98 15.94
N LEU A 249 27.79 -14.08 16.30
CA LEU A 249 29.15 -14.35 15.84
C LEU A 249 29.21 -14.60 14.33
N GLN A 250 28.22 -15.31 13.76
CA GLN A 250 28.11 -15.52 12.32
C GLN A 250 27.90 -14.20 11.56
N VAL A 251 27.11 -13.29 12.10
CA VAL A 251 26.97 -11.94 11.53
C VAL A 251 28.29 -11.16 11.67
N LEU A 252 28.99 -11.28 12.80
CA LEU A 252 30.30 -10.65 13.02
C LEU A 252 31.32 -11.11 11.97
N THR A 253 31.43 -12.40 11.70
CA THR A 253 32.41 -12.92 10.73
C THR A 253 32.16 -12.36 9.33
N LEU A 254 30.90 -12.27 8.88
CA LEU A 254 30.53 -11.65 7.60
C LEU A 254 30.83 -10.15 7.54
N LEU A 255 30.67 -9.44 8.65
CA LEU A 255 31.01 -8.02 8.75
C LEU A 255 32.52 -7.76 8.74
N ALA A 256 33.29 -8.67 9.34
CA ALA A 256 34.70 -8.44 9.60
C ALA A 256 35.66 -9.12 8.61
N MET A 257 35.22 -10.16 7.88
CA MET A 257 36.05 -10.93 6.95
C MET A 257 36.71 -10.05 5.88
N GLU A 258 37.87 -10.47 5.38
CA GLU A 258 38.47 -9.83 4.21
C GLU A 258 37.67 -10.13 2.94
N ARG A 259 38.01 -9.45 1.85
CA ARG A 259 37.42 -9.76 0.54
C ARG A 259 37.86 -11.17 0.13
N PRO A 260 36.93 -12.12 -0.05
CA PRO A 260 37.29 -13.47 -0.45
C PRO A 260 37.83 -13.47 -1.88
N ILE A 261 38.64 -14.49 -2.22
CA ILE A 261 39.25 -14.65 -3.54
C ILE A 261 38.17 -14.75 -4.62
N SER A 262 37.09 -15.47 -4.32
CA SER A 262 35.89 -15.53 -5.15
C SER A 262 34.63 -15.67 -4.28
N PHE A 263 33.45 -15.74 -4.90
CA PHE A 263 32.19 -16.06 -4.22
C PHE A 263 31.92 -17.57 -4.13
N SER A 264 32.95 -18.41 -4.29
CA SER A 264 32.85 -19.83 -3.98
C SER A 264 32.60 -20.04 -2.49
N SER A 265 31.91 -21.12 -2.12
CA SER A 265 31.58 -21.38 -0.72
C SER A 265 32.81 -21.55 0.16
N GLU A 266 33.89 -22.15 -0.35
CA GLU A 266 35.12 -22.33 0.44
C GLU A 266 35.84 -21.02 0.67
N ASP A 267 35.99 -20.18 -0.35
CA ASP A 267 36.69 -18.89 -0.20
C ASP A 267 36.00 -17.99 0.82
N ILE A 268 34.65 -18.01 0.85
CA ILE A 268 33.87 -17.27 1.86
C ILE A 268 34.09 -17.85 3.26
N ARG A 269 34.02 -19.18 3.40
CA ARG A 269 34.16 -19.84 4.71
C ARG A 269 35.58 -19.72 5.27
N ASP A 270 36.60 -19.78 4.43
CA ASP A 270 38.00 -19.59 4.82
C ASP A 270 38.23 -18.20 5.43
N GLU A 271 37.66 -17.15 4.81
CA GLU A 271 37.77 -15.79 5.33
C GLU A 271 36.93 -15.57 6.61
N LYS A 272 35.81 -16.26 6.80
CA LYS A 272 35.08 -16.27 8.08
C LYS A 272 35.92 -16.91 9.19
N VAL A 273 36.53 -18.06 8.93
CA VAL A 273 37.40 -18.76 9.89
C VAL A 273 38.64 -17.94 10.23
N ARG A 274 39.21 -17.22 9.24
CA ARG A 274 40.34 -16.31 9.43
C ARG A 274 40.05 -15.24 10.48
N VAL A 275 38.84 -14.67 10.46
CA VAL A 275 38.39 -13.72 11.49
C VAL A 275 38.34 -14.37 12.86
N LEU A 276 37.69 -15.54 12.99
CA LEU A 276 37.55 -16.23 14.27
C LEU A 276 38.91 -16.58 14.89
N ARG A 277 39.87 -17.00 14.08
CA ARG A 277 41.24 -17.29 14.53
C ARG A 277 42.01 -16.06 14.99
N ALA A 278 41.60 -14.87 14.55
CA ALA A 278 42.17 -13.59 14.98
C ALA A 278 41.49 -13.01 16.24
N MET A 279 40.50 -13.70 16.80
CA MET A 279 39.81 -13.28 18.03
C MET A 279 40.39 -14.02 19.24
N ASP A 280 40.65 -13.28 20.31
CA ASP A 280 40.95 -13.89 21.61
C ASP A 280 39.67 -14.42 22.29
N PRO A 281 39.81 -15.35 23.25
CA PRO A 281 38.72 -15.67 24.16
C PRO A 281 38.15 -14.44 24.87
N ILE A 282 36.84 -14.41 25.06
CA ILE A 282 36.16 -13.27 25.69
C ILE A 282 36.54 -13.18 27.17
N GLU A 283 37.14 -12.04 27.56
CA GLU A 283 37.54 -11.79 28.94
C GLU A 283 36.33 -11.36 29.81
N PRO A 284 36.18 -11.89 31.04
CA PRO A 284 35.04 -11.54 31.90
C PRO A 284 34.85 -10.04 32.20
N LYS A 285 35.95 -9.26 32.25
CA LYS A 285 35.89 -7.80 32.46
C LYS A 285 35.20 -7.03 31.31
N ASN A 286 35.11 -7.63 30.14
CA ASN A 286 34.47 -7.06 28.95
C ASN A 286 33.05 -7.59 28.77
N VAL A 287 32.41 -8.06 29.83
CA VAL A 287 31.10 -8.71 29.80
C VAL A 287 30.21 -8.16 30.92
N ILE A 288 28.97 -7.89 30.57
CA ILE A 288 27.88 -7.71 31.53
C ILE A 288 26.78 -8.74 31.26
N ILE A 289 26.24 -9.33 32.32
CA ILE A 289 25.16 -10.29 32.24
C ILE A 289 23.96 -9.83 33.07
N GLY A 290 22.77 -10.22 32.63
CA GLY A 290 21.53 -9.88 33.32
C GLY A 290 20.51 -11.01 33.32
N GLN A 291 19.57 -10.94 34.26
CA GLN A 291 18.41 -11.81 34.35
C GLN A 291 17.12 -10.98 34.51
N TYR A 292 16.08 -11.24 33.71
CA TYR A 292 14.88 -10.41 33.79
C TYR A 292 14.09 -10.68 35.08
N GLY A 293 13.72 -9.61 35.75
CA GLY A 293 12.80 -9.57 36.88
C GLY A 293 11.35 -9.39 36.42
N LYS A 294 10.46 -9.04 37.35
CA LYS A 294 9.06 -8.72 37.03
C LYS A 294 8.98 -7.49 36.13
N SER A 295 7.90 -7.38 35.37
CA SER A 295 7.57 -6.12 34.71
C SER A 295 7.21 -5.06 35.76
N LEU A 296 7.42 -3.79 35.43
CA LEU A 296 7.15 -2.66 36.35
C LEU A 296 5.67 -2.56 36.76
N ASP A 297 4.76 -3.00 35.90
CA ASP A 297 3.32 -3.09 36.15
C ASP A 297 2.90 -4.39 36.86
N GLY A 298 3.83 -5.32 37.09
CA GLY A 298 3.58 -6.62 37.72
C GLY A 298 2.81 -7.63 36.87
N SER A 299 2.52 -7.33 35.60
CA SER A 299 1.73 -8.19 34.71
C SER A 299 2.51 -9.40 34.19
N LYS A 300 3.85 -9.32 34.11
CA LYS A 300 4.72 -10.39 33.63
C LYS A 300 5.63 -10.91 34.76
N PRO A 301 5.76 -12.25 34.88
CA PRO A 301 6.56 -12.87 35.93
C PRO A 301 8.06 -12.69 35.70
N ALA A 302 8.83 -12.82 36.77
CA ALA A 302 10.30 -12.90 36.69
C ALA A 302 10.75 -14.26 36.12
N TYR A 303 11.99 -14.35 35.62
CA TYR A 303 12.52 -15.61 35.06
C TYR A 303 12.43 -16.79 36.05
N LYS A 304 12.71 -16.54 37.33
CA LYS A 304 12.67 -17.53 38.41
C LYS A 304 11.27 -17.93 38.88
N GLU A 305 10.24 -17.22 38.41
CA GLU A 305 8.84 -17.55 38.69
C GLU A 305 8.28 -18.56 37.67
N ASP A 306 9.01 -18.89 36.61
CA ASP A 306 8.72 -20.05 35.77
C ASP A 306 8.95 -21.34 36.58
N ASP A 307 7.93 -22.19 36.68
CA ASP A 307 7.98 -23.44 37.46
C ASP A 307 9.02 -24.43 36.96
N THR A 308 9.47 -24.30 35.71
CA THR A 308 10.49 -25.15 35.10
C THR A 308 11.92 -24.69 35.42
N VAL A 309 12.10 -23.53 36.05
CA VAL A 309 13.40 -22.90 36.33
C VAL A 309 13.79 -23.08 37.80
N PRO A 310 15.03 -23.49 38.11
CA PRO A 310 15.54 -23.53 39.49
C PRO A 310 15.47 -22.15 40.16
N LYS A 311 15.01 -22.08 41.42
CA LYS A 311 14.85 -20.80 42.16
C LYS A 311 16.17 -20.07 42.41
N ASP A 312 17.26 -20.82 42.48
CA ASP A 312 18.63 -20.32 42.61
C ASP A 312 19.34 -20.10 41.27
N SER A 313 18.64 -20.28 40.13
CA SER A 313 19.24 -20.15 38.79
C SER A 313 19.96 -18.81 38.61
N ARG A 314 21.17 -18.91 38.05
CA ARG A 314 22.02 -17.79 37.62
C ARG A 314 22.11 -17.69 36.11
N CYS A 315 21.21 -18.35 35.38
CA CYS A 315 21.22 -18.34 33.92
C CYS A 315 21.04 -16.91 33.37
N PRO A 316 21.98 -16.41 32.54
CA PRO A 316 21.86 -15.10 31.93
C PRO A 316 20.81 -15.12 30.82
N THR A 317 19.80 -14.25 30.96
CA THR A 317 18.78 -14.00 29.92
C THR A 317 19.11 -12.77 29.09
N PHE A 318 20.08 -11.98 29.54
CA PHE A 318 20.71 -10.86 28.82
C PHE A 318 22.23 -10.96 28.94
N CYS A 319 22.94 -10.60 27.89
CA CYS A 319 24.37 -10.40 27.90
C CYS A 319 24.74 -9.24 26.97
N ALA A 320 25.72 -8.44 27.37
CA ALA A 320 26.47 -7.58 26.46
C ALA A 320 27.97 -7.84 26.66
N MET A 321 28.69 -8.07 25.56
CA MET A 321 30.11 -8.37 25.59
C MET A 321 30.86 -7.63 24.49
N VAL A 322 32.16 -7.45 24.68
CA VAL A 322 33.03 -6.83 23.68
C VAL A 322 34.09 -7.82 23.21
N ALA A 323 34.20 -7.97 21.90
CA ALA A 323 35.24 -8.75 21.24
C ALA A 323 36.16 -7.84 20.43
N TYR A 324 37.39 -8.30 20.23
CA TYR A 324 38.40 -7.63 19.41
C TYR A 324 38.94 -8.61 18.38
N ILE A 325 39.26 -8.10 17.19
CA ILE A 325 39.79 -8.87 16.07
C ILE A 325 41.21 -8.36 15.80
N LYS A 326 42.21 -9.19 16.10
CA LYS A 326 43.63 -8.84 15.99
C LYS A 326 44.11 -9.02 14.55
N ASN A 327 43.72 -8.09 13.68
CA ASN A 327 44.25 -7.98 12.32
C ASN A 327 44.41 -6.51 11.92
N GLU A 328 45.07 -6.25 10.80
CA GLU A 328 45.35 -4.89 10.33
C GLU A 328 44.09 -4.03 10.18
N ARG A 329 43.00 -4.63 9.68
CA ARG A 329 41.74 -3.93 9.41
C ARG A 329 41.01 -3.48 10.67
N TRP A 330 41.01 -4.29 11.72
CA TRP A 330 40.14 -4.13 12.91
C TRP A 330 40.88 -3.90 14.21
N ASP A 331 42.21 -3.83 14.19
CA ASP A 331 43.00 -3.60 15.39
C ASP A 331 42.55 -2.32 16.14
N GLY A 332 42.24 -2.49 17.43
CA GLY A 332 41.71 -1.47 18.31
C GLY A 332 40.22 -1.14 18.16
N VAL A 333 39.47 -1.77 17.23
CA VAL A 333 38.03 -1.52 17.05
C VAL A 333 37.20 -2.51 17.88
N PRO A 334 36.42 -2.06 18.88
CA PRO A 334 35.55 -2.93 19.66
C PRO A 334 34.32 -3.39 18.87
N PHE A 335 34.06 -4.70 18.92
CA PHE A 335 32.82 -5.32 18.45
C PHE A 335 31.93 -5.64 19.66
N ILE A 336 30.87 -4.84 19.82
CA ILE A 336 29.94 -4.94 20.95
C ILE A 336 28.76 -5.84 20.56
N LEU A 337 28.66 -7.01 21.17
CA LEU A 337 27.58 -7.97 20.97
C LEU A 337 26.57 -7.86 22.10
N LYS A 338 25.28 -7.68 21.79
CA LYS A 338 24.20 -7.54 22.77
C LYS A 338 23.09 -8.51 22.43
N ALA A 339 22.68 -9.34 23.37
CA ALA A 339 21.56 -10.26 23.19
C ALA A 339 20.74 -10.34 24.48
N GLY A 340 19.41 -10.32 24.36
CA GLY A 340 18.54 -10.58 25.50
C GLY A 340 17.09 -10.86 25.16
N LYS A 341 16.40 -11.47 26.13
CA LYS A 341 14.95 -11.75 26.14
C LYS A 341 14.23 -10.80 27.09
N ALA A 342 12.90 -10.76 27.01
CA ALA A 342 12.07 -9.88 27.85
C ALA A 342 12.48 -8.39 27.80
N LEU A 343 12.91 -7.91 26.62
CA LEU A 343 13.32 -6.52 26.40
C LEU A 343 12.15 -5.66 25.87
N ASN A 344 12.40 -4.38 25.65
CA ASN A 344 11.36 -3.43 25.24
C ASN A 344 10.82 -3.61 23.81
N GLU A 345 11.48 -4.38 22.93
CA GLU A 345 11.09 -4.53 21.53
C GLU A 345 11.73 -5.78 20.90
N GLN A 346 11.15 -6.29 19.81
CA GLN A 346 11.84 -7.26 18.94
C GLN A 346 12.76 -6.51 17.98
N LYS A 347 14.06 -6.81 18.00
CA LYS A 347 15.03 -6.16 17.10
C LYS A 347 16.31 -6.96 16.94
N THR A 348 16.69 -7.23 15.69
CA THR A 348 18.05 -7.61 15.31
C THR A 348 18.62 -6.54 14.39
N GLU A 349 19.72 -5.93 14.80
CA GLU A 349 20.31 -4.78 14.10
C GLU A 349 21.83 -4.76 14.25
N ILE A 350 22.50 -4.41 13.16
CA ILE A 350 23.93 -4.13 13.11
C ILE A 350 24.08 -2.62 13.00
N ARG A 351 24.94 -2.02 13.83
CA ARG A 351 25.27 -0.60 13.79
C ARG A 351 26.77 -0.43 13.71
N ILE A 352 27.24 0.29 12.71
CA ILE A 352 28.64 0.63 12.51
C ILE A 352 28.75 2.13 12.73
N GLN A 353 29.39 2.53 13.82
CA GLN A 353 29.58 3.94 14.16
C GLN A 353 30.95 4.40 13.65
N PHE A 354 30.95 5.43 12.82
CA PHE A 354 32.17 6.03 12.27
C PHE A 354 32.83 6.96 13.28
N ARG A 355 34.11 7.24 13.09
CA ARG A 355 34.89 8.19 13.91
C ARG A 355 34.36 9.61 13.79
N ASP A 356 34.73 10.45 14.75
CA ASP A 356 34.41 11.87 14.74
C ASP A 356 35.06 12.58 13.54
N VAL A 357 34.38 13.58 12.98
CA VAL A 357 34.97 14.49 11.99
C VAL A 357 36.06 15.33 12.67
N THR A 358 37.14 15.63 11.96
CA THR A 358 38.24 16.45 12.49
C THR A 358 37.74 17.80 13.01
N SER A 359 38.21 18.18 14.20
CA SER A 359 37.80 19.42 14.88
C SER A 359 38.20 20.65 14.06
N GLY A 360 37.26 21.60 13.91
CA GLY A 360 37.46 22.80 13.11
C GLY A 360 36.17 23.59 12.93
N ILE A 361 35.67 23.63 11.69
CA ILE A 361 34.52 24.45 11.25
C ILE A 361 33.21 24.09 11.97
N PHE A 362 33.07 22.82 12.36
CA PHE A 362 31.89 22.34 13.04
C PHE A 362 32.21 21.91 14.46
N LYS A 363 31.46 22.47 15.42
CA LYS A 363 31.56 22.15 16.84
C LYS A 363 30.46 21.14 17.20
N ASP A 364 30.82 20.08 17.90
CA ASP A 364 29.89 19.08 18.45
C ASP A 364 29.00 18.37 17.39
N ILE A 365 29.59 17.96 16.26
CA ILE A 365 28.89 17.17 15.24
C ILE A 365 28.72 15.70 15.68
N PRO A 366 27.50 15.15 15.64
CA PRO A 366 27.26 13.72 15.87
C PRO A 366 27.96 12.80 14.86
N ARG A 367 28.40 11.62 15.32
CA ARG A 367 29.04 10.60 14.48
C ARG A 367 28.09 10.05 13.43
N ASN A 368 28.62 9.72 12.25
CA ASN A 368 27.85 8.99 11.24
C ASN A 368 27.67 7.54 11.66
N GLU A 369 26.58 6.92 11.24
CA GLU A 369 26.30 5.51 11.55
C GLU A 369 25.69 4.80 10.35
N LEU A 370 26.26 3.66 9.95
CA LEU A 370 25.60 2.73 9.04
C LEU A 370 24.82 1.72 9.88
N VAL A 371 23.53 1.60 9.60
CA VAL A 371 22.64 0.68 10.31
C VAL A 371 22.05 -0.33 9.33
N ILE A 372 22.23 -1.61 9.62
CA ILE A 372 21.64 -2.73 8.89
C ILE A 372 20.69 -3.44 9.84
N ARG A 373 19.39 -3.18 9.70
CA ARG A 373 18.34 -3.84 10.48
C ARG A 373 17.98 -5.15 9.81
N VAL A 374 18.25 -6.25 10.51
CA VAL A 374 17.99 -7.61 10.04
C VAL A 374 16.53 -8.00 10.24
N GLN A 375 15.91 -7.59 11.35
CA GLN A 375 14.47 -7.77 11.61
C GLN A 375 14.03 -6.95 12.84
N PRO A 376 12.75 -6.63 13.02
CA PRO A 376 11.70 -6.61 11.99
C PRO A 376 11.93 -5.43 11.02
N ASN A 377 11.18 -5.40 9.92
CA ASN A 377 11.27 -4.34 8.90
C ASN A 377 12.71 -4.17 8.38
N GLU A 378 13.16 -5.15 7.60
CA GLU A 378 14.46 -5.20 6.96
C GLU A 378 14.81 -3.84 6.32
N SER A 379 15.91 -3.22 6.75
CA SER A 379 16.30 -1.89 6.29
C SER A 379 17.80 -1.67 6.36
N VAL A 380 18.33 -0.88 5.44
CA VAL A 380 19.68 -0.30 5.54
C VAL A 380 19.55 1.21 5.53
N TYR A 381 20.14 1.90 6.51
CA TYR A 381 20.18 3.35 6.47
C TYR A 381 21.50 3.91 7.00
N ILE A 382 21.93 5.05 6.46
CA ILE A 382 23.13 5.76 6.90
C ILE A 382 22.69 7.05 7.57
N LYS A 383 22.97 7.17 8.86
CA LYS A 383 22.85 8.43 9.60
C LYS A 383 24.01 9.34 9.24
N MET A 384 23.69 10.53 8.74
CA MET A 384 24.62 11.55 8.31
C MET A 384 24.17 12.94 8.78
N ASN A 385 25.10 13.89 8.78
CA ASN A 385 24.79 15.28 9.13
C ASN A 385 24.46 16.06 7.86
N SER A 386 23.38 16.84 7.90
CA SER A 386 22.93 17.70 6.80
C SER A 386 22.57 19.09 7.33
N LYS A 387 22.45 20.06 6.44
CA LYS A 387 21.92 21.38 6.79
C LYS A 387 20.44 21.23 7.15
N LEU A 388 20.01 21.82 8.26
CA LEU A 388 18.59 21.93 8.60
C LEU A 388 17.84 22.63 7.45
N PRO A 389 16.81 22.01 6.84
CA PRO A 389 16.05 22.65 5.77
C PRO A 389 15.43 23.97 6.23
N GLY A 390 15.65 25.04 5.48
CA GLY A 390 15.19 26.39 5.82
C GLY A 390 16.28 27.45 5.68
N LEU A 391 16.12 28.56 6.40
CA LEU A 391 17.01 29.73 6.34
C LEU A 391 18.23 29.64 7.28
N SER A 392 18.23 28.68 8.21
CA SER A 392 19.34 28.45 9.16
C SER A 392 20.50 27.66 8.53
N MET A 393 21.73 27.91 8.96
CA MET A 393 22.91 27.11 8.62
C MET A 393 23.25 26.03 9.67
N GLN A 394 22.36 25.81 10.62
CA GLN A 394 22.52 24.76 11.63
C GLN A 394 22.54 23.36 11.00
N THR A 395 23.36 22.48 11.56
CA THR A 395 23.43 21.07 11.17
C THR A 395 22.40 20.25 11.93
N VAL A 396 21.76 19.31 11.26
CA VAL A 396 20.86 18.31 11.84
C VAL A 396 21.27 16.92 11.36
N MET A 397 21.13 15.91 12.23
CA MET A 397 21.31 14.52 11.85
C MET A 397 20.08 14.02 11.08
N THR A 398 20.31 13.39 9.95
CA THR A 398 19.28 12.78 9.09
C THR A 398 19.83 11.49 8.49
N GLU A 399 19.08 10.83 7.61
CA GLU A 399 19.40 9.50 7.11
C GLU A 399 19.16 9.35 5.61
N LEU A 400 19.98 8.51 4.98
CA LEU A 400 19.70 7.91 3.68
C LEU A 400 19.12 6.52 3.93
N ASP A 401 17.85 6.29 3.59
CA ASP A 401 17.10 5.08 3.94
C ASP A 401 16.80 4.15 2.75
N LEU A 402 17.05 2.86 2.96
CA LEU A 402 16.61 1.74 2.14
C LEU A 402 15.83 0.75 3.01
N THR A 403 14.55 1.02 3.25
CA THR A 403 13.63 0.05 3.85
C THR A 403 13.10 -0.94 2.80
N TYR A 404 13.38 -2.24 2.95
CA TYR A 404 13.07 -3.27 1.95
C TYR A 404 11.57 -3.39 1.70
N ARG A 405 10.75 -3.44 2.77
CA ARG A 405 9.28 -3.53 2.65
C ARG A 405 8.68 -2.40 1.83
N ARG A 406 9.28 -1.19 1.88
CA ARG A 406 8.87 -0.02 1.09
C ARG A 406 9.44 -0.03 -0.33
N ARG A 407 10.72 -0.40 -0.49
CA ARG A 407 11.43 -0.28 -1.77
C ARG A 407 11.19 -1.46 -2.72
N PHE A 408 10.90 -2.63 -2.16
CA PHE A 408 10.73 -3.92 -2.83
C PHE A 408 9.38 -4.57 -2.42
N SER A 409 8.31 -3.78 -2.35
CA SER A 409 6.97 -4.20 -1.88
C SER A 409 6.38 -5.39 -2.64
N ASP A 410 6.74 -5.58 -3.91
CA ASP A 410 6.25 -6.66 -4.76
C ASP A 410 7.05 -7.98 -4.60
N LEU A 411 8.14 -7.96 -3.82
CA LEU A 411 8.97 -9.13 -3.58
C LEU A 411 8.67 -9.71 -2.20
N LYS A 412 8.32 -10.99 -2.17
CA LYS A 412 8.34 -11.76 -0.93
C LYS A 412 9.80 -12.03 -0.58
N ILE A 413 10.26 -11.49 0.54
CA ILE A 413 11.52 -11.90 1.15
C ILE A 413 11.34 -13.35 1.61
N PRO A 414 12.16 -14.30 1.12
CA PRO A 414 12.06 -15.69 1.55
C PRO A 414 12.38 -15.79 3.04
N GLU A 415 11.68 -16.67 3.74
CA GLU A 415 12.05 -17.02 5.10
C GLU A 415 13.45 -17.68 5.11
N ALA A 416 14.18 -17.56 6.22
CA ALA A 416 15.54 -18.09 6.32
C ALA A 416 15.65 -19.58 5.93
N TYR A 417 14.69 -20.39 6.37
CA TYR A 417 14.65 -21.81 6.04
C TYR A 417 14.36 -22.09 4.56
N GLU A 418 13.57 -21.24 3.88
CA GLU A 418 13.36 -21.35 2.42
C GLU A 418 14.71 -21.16 1.71
N SER A 419 15.47 -20.13 2.08
CA SER A 419 16.79 -19.87 1.49
C SER A 419 17.79 -20.99 1.79
N LEU A 420 17.89 -21.45 3.03
CA LEU A 420 18.90 -22.46 3.39
C LEU A 420 18.59 -23.83 2.77
N ILE A 421 17.34 -24.28 2.77
CA ILE A 421 16.98 -25.54 2.12
C ILE A 421 17.32 -25.48 0.62
N LEU A 422 17.07 -24.34 -0.03
CA LEU A 422 17.45 -24.14 -1.43
C LEU A 422 18.97 -24.14 -1.64
N ASP A 423 19.73 -23.46 -0.78
CA ASP A 423 21.19 -23.45 -0.84
C ASP A 423 21.75 -24.88 -0.65
N ALA A 424 21.15 -25.69 0.25
CA ALA A 424 21.48 -27.10 0.42
C ALA A 424 21.12 -27.97 -0.79
N LEU A 425 20.04 -27.66 -1.54
CA LEU A 425 19.71 -28.35 -2.80
C LEU A 425 20.68 -27.96 -3.94
N LYS A 426 21.20 -26.74 -3.93
CA LYS A 426 22.23 -26.28 -4.86
C LYS A 426 23.63 -26.78 -4.54
N GLY A 427 23.84 -27.26 -3.31
CA GLY A 427 25.17 -27.63 -2.82
C GLY A 427 26.03 -26.41 -2.48
N ASP A 428 25.40 -25.27 -2.19
CA ASP A 428 26.08 -24.05 -1.78
C ASP A 428 26.28 -24.06 -0.26
N HIS A 429 27.54 -24.18 0.17
CA HIS A 429 27.89 -24.20 1.59
C HIS A 429 28.13 -22.81 2.20
N SER A 430 28.05 -21.72 1.41
CA SER A 430 28.45 -20.37 1.86
C SER A 430 27.71 -19.91 3.13
N ASN A 431 26.46 -20.35 3.29
CA ASN A 431 25.57 -19.98 4.39
C ASN A 431 25.40 -21.09 5.45
N PHE A 432 26.36 -22.02 5.54
CA PHE A 432 26.37 -23.11 6.50
C PHE A 432 27.66 -23.12 7.31
N VAL A 433 27.55 -23.51 8.58
CA VAL A 433 28.69 -23.49 9.50
C VAL A 433 29.61 -24.68 9.21
N ARG A 434 30.86 -24.39 8.84
CA ARG A 434 31.89 -25.43 8.66
C ARG A 434 32.40 -25.92 10.01
N ASP A 435 32.95 -27.11 10.03
CA ASP A 435 33.50 -27.70 11.23
C ASP A 435 34.58 -26.84 11.94
N ASP A 436 35.60 -26.42 11.20
CA ASP A 436 36.69 -25.60 11.74
C ASP A 436 36.21 -24.20 12.19
N GLU A 437 35.15 -23.70 11.56
CA GLU A 437 34.43 -22.49 11.99
C GLU A 437 33.77 -22.71 13.36
N LEU A 438 33.14 -23.86 13.56
CA LEU A 438 32.52 -24.22 14.83
C LEU A 438 33.57 -24.42 15.94
N ASP A 439 34.69 -25.11 15.67
CA ASP A 439 35.80 -25.26 16.63
C ASP A 439 36.39 -23.90 17.04
N ALA A 440 36.63 -23.01 16.08
CA ALA A 440 37.13 -21.66 16.35
C ALA A 440 36.13 -20.83 17.14
N SER A 441 34.83 -20.92 16.83
CA SER A 441 33.79 -20.21 17.58
C SER A 441 33.74 -20.65 19.04
N TRP A 442 33.79 -21.95 19.33
CA TRP A 442 33.72 -22.44 20.70
C TRP A 442 34.97 -22.09 21.51
N LYS A 443 36.17 -22.06 20.90
CA LYS A 443 37.39 -21.59 21.57
C LYS A 443 37.25 -20.16 22.13
N ILE A 444 36.49 -19.30 21.47
CA ILE A 444 36.29 -17.90 21.88
C ILE A 444 35.37 -17.82 23.12
N PHE A 445 34.31 -18.63 23.17
CA PHE A 445 33.26 -18.52 24.20
C PHE A 445 33.42 -19.49 25.38
N THR A 446 33.99 -20.66 25.18
CA THR A 446 34.08 -21.72 26.22
C THR A 446 34.74 -21.24 27.52
N PRO A 447 35.85 -20.48 27.52
CA PRO A 447 36.45 -20.00 28.77
C PRO A 447 35.50 -19.11 29.60
N LEU A 448 34.76 -18.22 28.95
CA LEU A 448 33.75 -17.37 29.61
C LEU A 448 32.59 -18.22 30.14
N LEU A 449 32.10 -19.17 29.36
CA LEU A 449 30.99 -20.03 29.75
C LEU A 449 31.34 -20.86 30.99
N HIS A 450 32.51 -21.51 31.01
CA HIS A 450 32.98 -22.25 32.19
C HIS A 450 33.17 -21.33 33.39
N TYR A 451 33.76 -20.14 33.18
CA TYR A 451 33.88 -19.14 34.24
C TYR A 451 32.52 -18.78 34.86
N LEU A 452 31.46 -18.61 34.06
CA LEU A 452 30.11 -18.34 34.57
C LEU A 452 29.45 -19.55 35.23
N ASP A 453 29.68 -20.76 34.70
CA ASP A 453 29.07 -21.99 35.21
C ASP A 453 29.70 -22.41 36.56
N ASP A 454 31.01 -22.26 36.69
CA ASP A 454 31.81 -22.66 37.87
C ASP A 454 31.69 -21.66 39.04
N ASN A 455 31.54 -20.36 38.74
CA ASN A 455 31.51 -19.31 39.77
C ASN A 455 30.08 -18.91 40.14
N LYS A 456 29.47 -19.64 41.07
CA LYS A 456 28.10 -19.37 41.57
C LYS A 456 27.93 -18.03 42.32
N GLU A 457 29.04 -17.40 42.71
CA GLU A 457 29.04 -16.06 43.32
C GLU A 457 28.71 -14.94 42.31
N ILE A 458 28.82 -15.23 41.00
CA ILE A 458 28.47 -14.27 39.95
C ILE A 458 26.95 -14.22 39.82
N ILE A 459 26.37 -13.11 40.26
CA ILE A 459 24.92 -12.88 40.19
C ILE A 459 24.61 -12.02 38.96
N PRO A 460 23.78 -12.51 38.02
CA PRO A 460 23.31 -11.69 36.91
C PRO A 460 22.54 -10.47 37.41
N MET A 461 22.78 -9.31 36.81
CA MET A 461 22.07 -8.09 37.17
C MET A 461 20.60 -8.20 36.83
N GLU A 462 19.73 -7.86 37.79
CA GLU A 462 18.29 -7.85 37.53
C GLU A 462 17.93 -6.66 36.63
N TYR A 463 17.08 -6.91 35.63
CA TYR A 463 16.47 -5.86 34.82
C TYR A 463 14.96 -6.09 34.68
N PRO A 464 14.11 -5.05 34.75
CA PRO A 464 12.67 -5.24 34.61
C PRO A 464 12.29 -5.81 33.23
N TYR A 465 11.32 -6.72 33.19
CA TYR A 465 10.73 -7.19 31.93
C TYR A 465 10.20 -5.98 31.14
N GLY A 466 10.58 -5.90 29.86
CA GLY A 466 10.22 -4.80 28.97
C GLY A 466 11.18 -3.61 29.01
N SER A 467 12.26 -3.67 29.78
CA SER A 467 13.32 -2.64 29.78
C SER A 467 14.33 -2.84 28.63
N ARG A 468 15.31 -1.93 28.48
CA ARG A 468 16.40 -2.07 27.49
C ARG A 468 17.49 -3.07 27.91
N GLY A 469 17.43 -3.59 29.14
CA GLY A 469 18.46 -4.41 29.77
C GLY A 469 18.92 -3.80 31.10
N PRO A 470 20.05 -4.28 31.66
CA PRO A 470 20.63 -3.75 32.90
C PRO A 470 20.92 -2.24 32.81
N ALA A 471 20.76 -1.51 33.93
CA ALA A 471 20.93 -0.05 33.97
C ALA A 471 22.33 0.41 33.55
N VAL A 472 23.37 -0.40 33.82
CA VAL A 472 24.77 -0.11 33.47
C VAL A 472 25.10 -0.30 31.98
N LEU A 473 24.14 -0.75 31.16
CA LEU A 473 24.38 -1.06 29.74
C LEU A 473 24.87 0.16 28.96
N ASP A 474 24.25 1.32 29.14
CA ASP A 474 24.61 2.52 28.39
C ASP A 474 26.03 2.98 28.77
N ASP A 475 26.38 3.01 30.06
CA ASP A 475 27.74 3.32 30.56
C ASP A 475 28.78 2.31 30.05
N PHE A 476 28.44 1.01 30.07
CA PHE A 476 29.29 -0.05 29.56
C PHE A 476 29.61 0.19 28.08
N THR A 477 28.60 0.42 27.24
CA THR A 477 28.84 0.68 25.81
C THR A 477 29.60 1.98 25.56
N ALA A 478 29.36 3.03 26.37
CA ALA A 478 30.08 4.29 26.29
C ALA A 478 31.57 4.14 26.60
N SER A 479 31.94 3.29 27.58
CA SER A 479 33.35 3.00 27.89
C SER A 479 34.12 2.33 26.73
N PHE A 480 33.41 1.73 25.77
CA PHE A 480 33.97 1.15 24.54
C PHE A 480 33.74 2.05 23.31
N GLY A 481 33.58 3.35 23.52
CA GLY A 481 33.58 4.35 22.45
C GLY A 481 32.22 4.64 21.82
N TYR A 482 31.15 3.92 22.20
CA TYR A 482 29.82 4.24 21.67
C TYR A 482 29.31 5.58 22.18
N LYS A 483 29.11 6.55 21.28
CA LYS A 483 28.46 7.82 21.61
C LYS A 483 26.99 7.78 21.25
N PHE A 484 26.12 7.70 22.26
CA PHE A 484 24.68 7.79 22.04
C PHE A 484 24.27 9.24 21.70
N SER A 485 23.56 9.42 20.60
CA SER A 485 23.19 10.75 20.07
C SER A 485 21.69 11.02 20.24
N ASP A 486 21.18 11.04 21.49
CA ASP A 486 19.78 11.48 21.76
C ASP A 486 19.64 13.00 21.75
N VAL A 487 20.75 13.72 21.99
CA VAL A 487 20.83 15.19 22.13
C VAL A 487 20.40 15.94 20.85
N ALA A 488 20.34 15.25 19.70
CA ALA A 488 20.03 15.87 18.40
C ALA A 488 18.54 15.76 17.98
N GLY A 489 17.65 15.19 18.80
CA GLY A 489 16.24 15.01 18.43
C GLY A 489 16.01 14.01 17.28
N TYR A 490 17.02 13.17 16.98
CA TYR A 490 16.94 12.17 15.93
C TYR A 490 16.06 11.00 16.39
N GLN A 491 14.87 10.89 15.80
CA GLN A 491 14.05 9.69 15.84
C GLN A 491 13.95 9.13 14.43
N TRP A 492 14.10 7.82 14.28
CA TRP A 492 13.86 7.15 13.01
C TRP A 492 12.46 6.53 13.05
N PRO A 493 11.61 6.73 12.02
CA PRO A 493 11.90 7.29 10.70
C PRO A 493 11.63 8.81 10.57
N MET A 494 11.36 9.54 11.66
CA MET A 494 11.01 10.96 11.62
C MET A 494 11.90 11.80 12.55
N THR A 495 12.78 12.62 11.98
CA THR A 495 13.56 13.59 12.76
C THR A 495 12.64 14.74 13.22
N SER A 496 12.46 14.90 14.54
CA SER A 496 11.73 16.04 15.08
C SER A 496 12.65 17.25 15.23
N THR A 497 12.15 18.45 14.92
CA THR A 497 12.91 19.72 15.06
C THR A 497 12.61 20.46 16.36
N THR A 498 11.65 19.97 17.15
CA THR A 498 11.37 20.53 18.47
C THR A 498 12.33 19.93 19.49
N PRO A 499 13.14 20.73 20.20
CA PRO A 499 13.90 20.24 21.34
C PRO A 499 12.96 19.58 22.33
N ASN A 500 13.34 18.40 22.83
CA ASN A 500 12.61 17.76 23.90
C ASN A 500 12.70 18.67 25.13
N PRO A 501 11.59 19.14 25.74
CA PRO A 501 11.65 20.06 26.89
C PRO A 501 12.29 19.45 28.16
N ARG A 502 12.75 18.20 28.11
CA ARG A 502 13.25 17.44 29.26
C ARG A 502 14.76 17.54 29.51
N ASP A 503 15.53 18.22 28.66
CA ASP A 503 17.01 18.24 28.78
C ASP A 503 17.62 19.55 29.31
N TYR A 504 16.82 20.45 29.87
CA TYR A 504 17.36 21.51 30.73
C TYR A 504 17.24 21.10 32.21
N GLY A 505 18.18 20.29 32.68
CA GLY A 505 18.23 19.90 34.09
C GLY A 505 19.40 19.00 34.48
N ASN A 506 20.64 19.50 34.36
CA ASN A 506 21.67 19.43 35.42
C ASN A 506 23.07 19.78 34.89
N HIS A 507 23.39 21.07 34.85
CA HIS A 507 24.75 21.53 35.09
C HIS A 507 24.71 22.82 35.92
N SER A 508 24.97 22.64 37.22
CA SER A 508 25.63 23.54 38.17
C SER A 508 25.62 25.06 37.94
N GLY A 509 25.11 25.80 38.94
CA GLY A 509 25.62 27.13 39.32
C GLY A 509 24.57 28.22 39.46
N ALA A 510 24.34 28.64 40.71
CA ALA A 510 23.69 29.85 41.23
C ALA A 510 23.29 30.96 40.22
N TRP A 511 22.06 31.48 40.32
CA TRP A 511 21.74 32.84 40.81
C TRP A 511 20.20 33.07 40.90
N ASN A 512 19.84 33.52 42.10
CA ASN A 512 18.62 34.06 42.69
C ASN A 512 17.69 35.04 41.93
N ILE A 513 16.49 35.22 42.55
CA ILE A 513 15.49 36.33 42.54
C ILE A 513 14.31 36.11 41.59
N GLU A 514 13.18 35.60 42.11
CA GLU A 514 12.04 36.40 42.62
C GLU A 514 11.50 37.37 41.57
N ASP A 515 10.54 36.90 40.77
CA ASP A 515 9.30 37.63 40.43
C ASP A 515 8.51 36.84 39.39
N THR A 516 7.36 36.31 39.80
CA THR A 516 6.03 36.46 39.16
C THR A 516 5.15 35.28 39.59
N VAL A 517 4.38 35.53 40.65
CA VAL A 517 3.32 34.67 41.19
C VAL A 517 2.12 34.70 40.25
N GLY A 518 1.50 33.55 39.94
CA GLY A 518 0.20 33.57 39.27
C GLY A 518 -0.31 32.25 38.68
N PHE A 519 -0.60 31.25 39.53
CA PHE A 519 -1.60 30.19 39.33
C PHE A 519 -1.59 29.35 38.03
N LEU A 520 -0.93 28.19 38.09
CA LEU A 520 -1.38 26.98 37.39
C LEU A 520 -2.07 26.06 38.41
N GLN A 521 -3.38 25.87 38.22
CA GLN A 521 -4.14 24.81 38.85
C GLN A 521 -3.78 23.50 38.15
N VAL A 522 -3.29 22.55 38.95
CA VAL A 522 -2.94 21.19 38.54
C VAL A 522 -4.22 20.42 38.26
N ASP A 523 -4.39 19.92 37.04
CA ASP A 523 -5.27 18.78 36.78
C ASP A 523 -4.41 17.59 36.37
N ALA A 524 -4.45 16.56 37.22
CA ALA A 524 -3.79 15.28 37.02
C ALA A 524 -4.46 14.53 35.86
N GLY A 525 -3.83 14.54 34.69
CA GLY A 525 -4.26 13.79 33.51
C GLY A 525 -3.48 12.49 33.35
N VAL A 526 -4.15 11.37 33.59
CA VAL A 526 -3.77 9.99 33.25
C VAL A 526 -3.12 9.92 31.85
N VAL A 527 -1.89 9.43 31.75
CA VAL A 527 -1.22 9.15 30.46
C VAL A 527 -1.88 7.93 29.83
N ARG A 528 -2.77 8.15 28.85
CA ARG A 528 -3.36 7.08 28.02
C ARG A 528 -2.36 6.67 26.93
N MET A 529 -2.17 5.36 26.76
CA MET A 529 -1.37 4.78 25.68
C MET A 529 -2.06 4.96 24.31
N PRO A 530 -1.31 5.08 23.19
CA PRO A 530 -1.88 5.27 21.87
C PRO A 530 -2.72 4.07 21.42
N GLN A 531 -4.04 4.18 21.35
CA GLN A 531 -4.90 3.11 20.83
C GLN A 531 -4.82 3.00 19.30
N ALA A 532 -4.67 1.79 18.78
CA ALA A 532 -4.85 1.48 17.36
C ALA A 532 -6.33 1.61 16.94
N ALA A 533 -6.57 1.89 15.65
CA ALA A 533 -7.92 2.05 15.13
C ALA A 533 -8.61 0.69 14.91
N ARG A 534 -9.64 0.37 15.71
CA ARG A 534 -10.40 -0.90 15.63
C ARG A 534 -11.59 -0.81 14.70
N TRP A 535 -11.74 -1.82 13.84
CA TRP A 535 -12.83 -1.93 12.86
C TRP A 535 -13.66 -3.19 13.11
N VAL A 536 -14.98 -3.11 12.92
CA VAL A 536 -15.88 -4.28 13.02
C VAL A 536 -16.68 -4.46 11.72
N GLY A 537 -16.82 -5.71 11.31
CA GLY A 537 -17.59 -6.14 10.15
C GLY A 537 -16.80 -6.20 8.84
N SER A 538 -17.44 -6.77 7.82
CA SER A 538 -16.80 -7.13 6.56
C SER A 538 -17.54 -6.51 5.37
N PRO A 539 -16.83 -5.83 4.45
CA PRO A 539 -17.45 -5.18 3.32
C PRO A 539 -17.99 -6.25 2.37
N SER A 540 -19.26 -6.12 1.99
CA SER A 540 -19.92 -7.03 1.06
C SER A 540 -20.92 -6.29 0.19
N ILE A 541 -21.12 -6.79 -1.02
CA ILE A 541 -22.07 -6.24 -1.99
C ILE A 541 -23.04 -7.34 -2.38
N LYS A 542 -24.34 -7.07 -2.27
CA LYS A 542 -25.39 -7.99 -2.71
C LYS A 542 -25.30 -8.18 -4.22
N GLY A 543 -25.40 -9.43 -4.69
CA GLY A 543 -25.46 -9.73 -6.13
C GLY A 543 -24.91 -11.11 -6.48
N LYS A 544 -25.45 -11.74 -7.52
CA LYS A 544 -24.97 -13.03 -8.04
C LYS A 544 -23.76 -12.86 -8.95
N SER A 545 -23.81 -11.98 -9.96
CA SER A 545 -22.68 -11.76 -10.89
C SER A 545 -21.78 -10.58 -10.51
N GLU A 546 -20.54 -10.58 -11.03
CA GLU A 546 -19.59 -9.47 -10.88
C GLU A 546 -20.15 -8.14 -11.38
N SER A 547 -20.69 -8.16 -12.60
CA SER A 547 -21.29 -6.97 -13.20
C SER A 547 -22.44 -6.42 -12.36
N MET A 548 -23.25 -7.29 -11.74
CA MET A 548 -24.35 -6.85 -10.88
C MET A 548 -23.84 -6.25 -9.56
N ARG A 549 -22.80 -6.83 -8.95
CA ARG A 549 -22.17 -6.25 -7.73
C ARG A 549 -21.55 -4.88 -8.03
N MET A 550 -20.81 -4.74 -9.14
CA MET A 550 -20.22 -3.46 -9.55
C MET A 550 -21.28 -2.41 -9.87
N ALA A 551 -22.37 -2.81 -10.53
CA ALA A 551 -23.49 -1.91 -10.81
C ALA A 551 -24.20 -1.44 -9.54
N LEU A 552 -24.47 -2.34 -8.57
CA LEU A 552 -25.13 -1.98 -7.32
C LEU A 552 -24.28 -1.10 -6.40
N LEU A 553 -22.96 -1.33 -6.37
CA LEU A 553 -22.00 -0.49 -5.67
C LEU A 553 -21.99 0.94 -6.21
N THR A 554 -22.04 1.08 -7.54
CA THR A 554 -21.91 2.38 -8.23
C THR A 554 -23.26 3.04 -8.54
N PHE A 555 -24.39 2.43 -8.15
CA PHE A 555 -25.74 2.88 -8.48
C PHE A 555 -26.06 4.29 -7.95
N SER A 556 -25.54 4.67 -6.79
CA SER A 556 -25.68 6.02 -6.23
C SER A 556 -25.18 7.13 -7.17
N LEU A 557 -24.15 6.86 -8.00
CA LEU A 557 -23.64 7.82 -8.98
C LEU A 557 -24.62 8.08 -10.12
N LEU A 558 -25.52 7.13 -10.42
CA LEU A 558 -26.60 7.33 -11.38
C LEU A 558 -27.54 8.44 -10.90
N GLY A 559 -27.98 8.39 -9.64
CA GLY A 559 -28.87 9.40 -9.05
C GLY A 559 -28.22 10.78 -8.90
N LEU A 560 -26.93 10.81 -8.55
CA LEU A 560 -26.16 12.06 -8.51
C LEU A 560 -26.06 12.71 -9.87
N GLN A 561 -25.69 11.95 -10.90
CA GLN A 561 -25.56 12.47 -12.26
C GLN A 561 -26.89 12.81 -12.90
N PHE A 562 -27.96 12.12 -12.50
CA PHE A 562 -29.32 12.51 -12.85
C PHE A 562 -29.61 13.94 -12.35
N THR A 563 -29.33 14.18 -11.07
CA THR A 563 -29.53 15.49 -10.42
C THR A 563 -28.71 16.58 -11.09
N TRP A 564 -27.43 16.32 -11.32
CA TRP A 564 -26.52 17.25 -11.98
C TRP A 564 -26.95 17.56 -13.42
N GLY A 565 -27.51 16.58 -14.13
CA GLY A 565 -28.11 16.78 -15.46
C GLY A 565 -29.28 17.78 -15.43
N ILE A 566 -30.12 17.75 -14.39
CA ILE A 566 -31.23 18.71 -14.23
C ILE A 566 -30.69 20.09 -13.90
N GLU A 567 -29.71 20.18 -13.01
CA GLU A 567 -29.05 21.43 -12.65
C GLU A 567 -28.41 22.11 -13.87
N MET A 568 -27.59 21.39 -14.64
CA MET A 568 -26.95 21.90 -15.86
C MET A 568 -27.95 22.30 -16.94
N THR A 569 -29.15 21.71 -16.94
CA THR A 569 -30.18 22.01 -17.95
C THR A 569 -31.01 23.22 -17.58
N TYR A 570 -31.46 23.31 -16.34
CA TYR A 570 -32.52 24.24 -15.95
C TYR A 570 -32.06 25.42 -15.07
N CYS A 571 -30.99 25.30 -14.29
CA CYS A 571 -30.61 26.34 -13.33
C CYS A 571 -30.11 27.63 -14.01
N THR A 572 -29.32 27.53 -15.09
CA THR A 572 -28.86 28.73 -15.83
C THR A 572 -30.06 29.49 -16.42
N PRO A 573 -30.97 28.86 -17.20
CA PRO A 573 -32.18 29.52 -17.68
C PRO A 573 -33.08 30.07 -16.55
N TYR A 574 -33.20 29.35 -15.42
CA TYR A 574 -34.01 29.77 -14.29
C TYR A 574 -33.49 31.06 -13.63
N LEU A 575 -32.18 31.16 -13.40
CA LEU A 575 -31.56 32.37 -12.85
C LEU A 575 -31.71 33.57 -13.79
N LEU A 576 -31.63 33.34 -15.10
CA LEU A 576 -31.85 34.39 -16.09
C LEU A 576 -33.31 34.85 -16.11
N GLN A 577 -34.26 33.92 -15.95
CA GLN A 577 -35.68 34.23 -15.79
C GLN A 577 -35.97 35.04 -14.52
N LEU A 578 -35.37 34.68 -13.38
CA LEU A 578 -35.48 35.44 -12.12
C LEU A 578 -34.88 36.85 -12.22
N GLY A 579 -34.03 37.09 -13.23
CA GLY A 579 -33.59 38.42 -13.62
C GLY A 579 -32.10 38.68 -13.46
N LEU A 580 -31.27 37.66 -13.19
CA LEU A 580 -29.81 37.82 -13.21
C LEU A 580 -29.32 38.08 -14.65
N THR A 581 -28.23 38.85 -14.77
CA THR A 581 -27.51 38.99 -16.04
C THR A 581 -26.63 37.76 -16.27
N LYS A 582 -26.31 37.41 -17.53
CA LYS A 582 -25.40 36.29 -17.83
C LYS A 582 -24.06 36.39 -17.12
N SER A 583 -23.52 37.60 -16.96
CA SER A 583 -22.29 37.86 -16.20
C SER A 583 -22.44 37.53 -14.71
N ARG A 584 -23.57 37.86 -14.07
CA ARG A 584 -23.81 37.50 -12.67
C ARG A 584 -24.12 36.01 -12.52
N THR A 585 -24.85 35.42 -13.47
CA THR A 585 -25.10 33.97 -13.50
C THR A 585 -23.80 33.18 -13.61
N SER A 586 -22.81 33.64 -14.41
CA SER A 586 -21.50 32.98 -14.43
C SER A 586 -20.80 32.99 -13.06
N LEU A 587 -20.96 34.04 -12.26
CA LEU A 587 -20.37 34.10 -10.91
C LEU A 587 -21.06 33.16 -9.92
N VAL A 588 -22.35 32.84 -10.11
CA VAL A 588 -23.06 31.84 -9.29
C VAL A 588 -22.39 30.47 -9.45
N TRP A 589 -21.93 30.14 -10.66
CA TRP A 589 -21.25 28.88 -10.94
C TRP A 589 -19.83 28.76 -10.34
N ILE A 590 -19.37 29.76 -9.56
CA ILE A 590 -18.16 29.62 -8.73
C ILE A 590 -18.40 28.68 -7.55
N ALA A 591 -19.67 28.46 -7.14
CA ALA A 591 -20.01 27.59 -6.02
C ALA A 591 -19.52 26.15 -6.21
N GLY A 592 -19.86 25.49 -7.32
CA GLY A 592 -19.39 24.14 -7.65
C GLY A 592 -17.86 23.96 -7.55
N PRO A 593 -17.04 24.79 -8.23
CA PRO A 593 -15.58 24.78 -8.11
C PRO A 593 -15.09 25.02 -6.67
N LEU A 594 -15.68 25.97 -5.96
CA LEU A 594 -15.32 26.31 -4.58
C LEU A 594 -15.62 25.15 -3.62
N SER A 595 -16.78 24.51 -3.75
CA SER A 595 -17.11 23.31 -3.00
C SER A 595 -16.22 22.13 -3.39
N GLY A 596 -15.91 21.96 -4.67
CA GLY A 596 -15.00 20.92 -5.16
C GLY A 596 -13.60 21.04 -4.54
N LEU A 597 -13.08 22.27 -4.42
CA LEU A 597 -11.73 22.54 -3.90
C LEU A 597 -11.64 22.39 -2.37
N ILE A 598 -12.68 22.81 -1.64
CA ILE A 598 -12.65 22.89 -0.16
C ILE A 598 -13.36 21.71 0.49
N ILE A 599 -14.57 21.39 0.04
CA ILE A 599 -15.46 20.45 0.72
C ILE A 599 -15.09 19.00 0.43
N GLN A 600 -14.71 18.64 -0.79
CA GLN A 600 -14.36 17.25 -1.11
C GLN A 600 -13.18 16.73 -0.27
N PRO A 601 -12.07 17.48 -0.07
CA PRO A 601 -11.01 17.06 0.86
C PRO A 601 -11.46 17.00 2.32
N LEU A 602 -12.19 18.02 2.76
CA LEU A 602 -12.62 18.16 4.16
C LEU A 602 -13.55 17.01 4.57
N ILE A 603 -14.53 16.71 3.72
CA ILE A 603 -15.50 15.65 4.00
C ILE A 603 -14.84 14.26 3.97
N GLY A 604 -13.80 14.05 3.16
CA GLY A 604 -13.01 12.81 3.17
C GLY A 604 -12.48 12.53 4.58
N VAL A 605 -11.78 13.51 5.17
CA VAL A 605 -11.20 13.40 6.52
C VAL A 605 -12.27 13.32 7.61
N ILE A 606 -13.36 14.08 7.49
CA ILE A 606 -14.48 14.00 8.45
C ILE A 606 -15.13 12.62 8.39
N ALA A 607 -15.37 12.09 7.19
CA ALA A 607 -15.99 10.78 7.00
C ALA A 607 -15.05 9.63 7.39
N ASP A 608 -13.73 9.78 7.25
CA ASP A 608 -12.73 8.78 7.68
C ASP A 608 -12.79 8.52 9.18
N ARG A 609 -13.13 9.55 9.96
CA ARG A 609 -13.23 9.52 11.43
C ARG A 609 -14.60 9.11 11.96
N SER A 610 -15.55 8.81 11.07
CA SER A 610 -16.93 8.50 11.45
C SER A 610 -17.05 7.16 12.20
N ARG A 611 -17.62 7.22 13.41
CA ARG A 611 -17.92 6.04 14.25
C ARG A 611 -19.39 5.61 14.20
N SER A 612 -20.12 6.01 13.15
CA SER A 612 -21.55 5.73 13.05
C SER A 612 -21.83 4.23 12.91
N LYS A 613 -22.86 3.75 13.62
CA LYS A 613 -23.33 2.35 13.52
C LYS A 613 -23.89 1.98 12.14
N TRP A 614 -24.16 2.97 11.30
CA TRP A 614 -24.71 2.77 9.96
C TRP A 614 -23.64 2.69 8.86
N GLY A 615 -22.36 2.69 9.23
CA GLY A 615 -21.23 2.63 8.31
C GLY A 615 -20.41 3.93 8.29
N ARG A 616 -19.20 3.85 7.74
CA ARG A 616 -18.24 4.97 7.70
C ARG A 616 -18.69 6.10 6.79
N ARG A 617 -19.14 5.80 5.57
CA ARG A 617 -19.52 6.78 4.53
C ARG A 617 -21.02 7.04 4.46
N ARG A 618 -21.83 6.02 4.75
CA ARG A 618 -23.30 6.06 4.63
C ARG A 618 -23.99 7.30 5.21
N PRO A 619 -23.68 7.74 6.45
CA PRO A 619 -24.42 8.85 7.05
C PRO A 619 -24.28 10.13 6.25
N PHE A 620 -23.09 10.40 5.71
CA PHE A 620 -22.82 11.59 4.91
C PHE A 620 -23.48 11.52 3.53
N ILE A 621 -23.50 10.33 2.91
CA ILE A 621 -24.21 10.09 1.64
C ILE A 621 -25.71 10.34 1.84
N VAL A 622 -26.30 9.77 2.89
CA VAL A 622 -27.74 9.88 3.16
C VAL A 622 -28.12 11.31 3.54
N VAL A 623 -27.44 11.91 4.53
CA VAL A 623 -27.75 13.27 4.99
C VAL A 623 -27.50 14.29 3.88
N GLY A 624 -26.36 14.20 3.18
CA GLY A 624 -26.05 15.08 2.06
C GLY A 624 -27.12 15.01 0.98
N SER A 625 -27.68 13.83 0.73
CA SER A 625 -28.70 13.67 -0.32
C SER A 625 -30.10 14.10 0.09
N PHE A 626 -30.42 14.01 1.38
CA PHE A 626 -31.60 14.67 1.92
C PHE A 626 -31.48 16.19 1.84
N ILE A 627 -30.29 16.75 2.08
CA ILE A 627 -30.04 18.19 1.89
C ILE A 627 -30.20 18.57 0.42
N VAL A 628 -29.62 17.81 -0.52
CA VAL A 628 -29.81 18.05 -1.96
C VAL A 628 -31.29 17.99 -2.32
N ALA A 629 -32.01 16.94 -1.92
CA ALA A 629 -33.43 16.79 -2.20
C ALA A 629 -34.25 17.96 -1.65
N LEU A 630 -34.01 18.38 -0.42
CA LEU A 630 -34.68 19.52 0.20
C LEU A 630 -34.37 20.82 -0.55
N CYS A 631 -33.09 21.08 -0.87
CA CYS A 631 -32.70 22.29 -1.58
C CYS A 631 -33.22 22.34 -3.02
N LEU A 632 -33.36 21.21 -3.70
CA LEU A 632 -34.01 21.13 -5.01
C LEU A 632 -35.50 21.47 -4.93
N LEU A 633 -36.20 20.97 -3.90
CA LEU A 633 -37.60 21.33 -3.66
C LEU A 633 -37.74 22.82 -3.31
N VAL A 634 -36.84 23.37 -2.49
CA VAL A 634 -36.83 24.81 -2.23
C VAL A 634 -36.57 25.58 -3.53
N LEU A 635 -35.65 25.10 -4.38
CA LEU A 635 -35.31 25.73 -5.65
C LEU A 635 -36.50 25.77 -6.62
N GLY A 636 -37.30 24.70 -6.69
CA GLY A 636 -38.50 24.65 -7.52
C GLY A 636 -39.60 25.64 -7.08
N TRP A 637 -39.67 25.95 -5.79
CA TRP A 637 -40.74 26.78 -5.18
C TRP A 637 -40.23 28.09 -4.54
N THR A 638 -39.07 28.61 -4.96
CA THR A 638 -38.47 29.79 -4.29
C THR A 638 -39.38 31.02 -4.33
N THR A 639 -40.09 31.24 -5.43
CA THR A 639 -40.99 32.39 -5.60
C THR A 639 -42.16 32.29 -4.63
N GLU A 640 -42.78 31.12 -4.53
CA GLU A 640 -43.90 30.83 -3.63
C GLU A 640 -43.46 30.96 -2.17
N ILE A 641 -42.32 30.36 -1.80
CA ILE A 641 -41.80 30.41 -0.44
C ILE A 641 -41.54 31.85 0.00
N VAL A 642 -40.89 32.67 -0.84
CA VAL A 642 -40.60 34.07 -0.50
C VAL A 642 -41.88 34.92 -0.42
N SER A 643 -42.85 34.64 -1.28
CA SER A 643 -44.14 35.35 -1.28
C SER A 643 -44.93 35.20 0.02
N LEU A 644 -44.69 34.13 0.80
CA LEU A 644 -45.30 33.92 2.11
C LEU A 644 -44.77 34.88 3.18
N PHE A 645 -43.53 35.35 3.06
CA PHE A 645 -42.84 36.17 4.07
C PHE A 645 -42.65 37.63 3.67
N VAL A 646 -42.48 37.91 2.38
CA VAL A 646 -42.19 39.25 1.87
C VAL A 646 -43.28 39.69 0.89
N LYS A 647 -44.08 40.68 1.30
CA LYS A 647 -45.19 41.22 0.49
C LYS A 647 -44.78 42.36 -0.46
N ASP A 648 -43.60 42.95 -0.26
CA ASP A 648 -43.03 44.02 -1.09
C ASP A 648 -42.39 43.42 -2.35
N THR A 649 -42.88 43.80 -3.54
CA THR A 649 -42.52 43.18 -4.84
C THR A 649 -41.03 43.29 -5.18
N GLU A 650 -40.40 44.43 -4.90
CA GLU A 650 -38.97 44.66 -5.20
C GLU A 650 -38.07 43.88 -4.23
N LYS A 651 -38.43 43.87 -2.94
CA LYS A 651 -37.72 43.08 -1.93
C LYS A 651 -37.96 41.58 -2.13
N ALA A 652 -39.15 41.18 -2.54
CA ALA A 652 -39.49 39.79 -2.86
C ALA A 652 -38.62 39.30 -4.02
N LYS A 653 -38.50 40.04 -5.12
CA LYS A 653 -37.65 39.66 -6.26
C LYS A 653 -36.18 39.47 -5.87
N LYS A 654 -35.61 40.39 -5.09
CA LYS A 654 -34.23 40.27 -4.58
C LYS A 654 -34.08 39.11 -3.62
N ALA A 655 -35.07 38.87 -2.75
CA ALA A 655 -35.08 37.74 -1.82
C ALA A 655 -35.23 36.39 -2.54
N THR A 656 -36.05 36.29 -3.59
CA THR A 656 -36.20 35.10 -4.43
C THR A 656 -34.90 34.78 -5.15
N ILE A 657 -34.23 35.78 -5.73
CA ILE A 657 -32.90 35.63 -6.32
C ILE A 657 -31.89 35.12 -5.26
N ALA A 658 -31.86 35.75 -4.08
CA ALA A 658 -30.93 35.36 -3.02
C ALA A 658 -31.18 33.92 -2.53
N LEU A 659 -32.45 33.54 -2.37
CA LEU A 659 -32.84 32.18 -1.97
C LEU A 659 -32.51 31.15 -3.05
N ALA A 660 -32.73 31.47 -4.33
CA ALA A 660 -32.38 30.59 -5.44
C ALA A 660 -30.87 30.37 -5.55
N VAL A 661 -30.07 31.44 -5.46
CA VAL A 661 -28.60 31.35 -5.45
C VAL A 661 -28.10 30.56 -4.24
N LEU A 662 -28.65 30.82 -3.05
CA LEU A 662 -28.30 30.08 -1.84
C LEU A 662 -28.66 28.59 -1.96
N SER A 663 -29.80 28.28 -2.58
CA SER A 663 -30.25 26.90 -2.80
C SER A 663 -29.35 26.18 -3.79
N ILE A 664 -28.96 26.83 -4.89
CA ILE A 664 -27.98 26.27 -5.85
C ILE A 664 -26.64 26.02 -5.16
N TYR A 665 -26.16 26.97 -4.36
CA TYR A 665 -24.91 26.81 -3.60
C TYR A 665 -25.03 25.63 -2.64
N ALA A 666 -26.15 25.52 -1.92
CA ALA A 666 -26.38 24.40 -1.01
C ALA A 666 -26.44 23.05 -1.75
N VAL A 667 -27.08 23.01 -2.93
CA VAL A 667 -27.12 21.82 -3.80
C VAL A 667 -25.69 21.45 -4.23
N ASP A 668 -24.91 22.38 -4.78
CA ASP A 668 -23.54 22.14 -5.24
C ASP A 668 -22.63 21.63 -4.09
N PHE A 669 -22.69 22.27 -2.93
CA PHE A 669 -21.92 21.86 -1.76
C PHE A 669 -22.31 20.44 -1.29
N ALA A 670 -23.61 20.15 -1.23
CA ALA A 670 -24.12 18.87 -0.79
C ALA A 670 -23.87 17.75 -1.82
N ILE A 671 -24.00 18.01 -3.12
CA ILE A 671 -23.65 17.05 -4.18
C ILE A 671 -22.17 16.69 -4.10
N ASN A 672 -21.28 17.66 -3.87
CA ASN A 672 -19.85 17.40 -3.73
C ASN A 672 -19.52 16.53 -2.49
N ILE A 673 -20.24 16.70 -1.38
CA ILE A 673 -20.17 15.82 -0.20
C ILE A 673 -20.52 14.38 -0.59
N VAL A 674 -21.67 14.20 -1.21
CA VAL A 674 -22.18 12.86 -1.56
C VAL A 674 -21.27 12.20 -2.59
N GLN A 675 -20.84 12.94 -3.62
CA GLN A 675 -19.96 12.45 -4.68
C GLN A 675 -18.60 12.00 -4.13
N ALA A 676 -17.99 12.77 -3.22
CA ALA A 676 -16.73 12.39 -2.59
C ALA A 676 -16.88 11.08 -1.81
N CYS A 677 -17.93 10.96 -0.97
CA CYS A 677 -18.18 9.75 -0.21
C CYS A 677 -18.53 8.54 -1.09
N CYS A 678 -19.29 8.72 -2.18
CA CYS A 678 -19.60 7.66 -3.14
C CYS A 678 -18.35 7.14 -3.86
N ARG A 679 -17.41 8.02 -4.23
CA ARG A 679 -16.14 7.61 -4.84
C ARG A 679 -15.25 6.86 -3.84
N SER A 680 -15.13 7.36 -2.61
CA SER A 680 -14.40 6.66 -1.55
C SER A 680 -15.02 5.30 -1.24
N LEU A 681 -16.36 5.17 -1.26
CA LEU A 681 -17.05 3.91 -1.03
C LEU A 681 -16.63 2.80 -2.02
N ILE A 682 -16.31 3.15 -3.27
CA ILE A 682 -15.81 2.19 -4.27
C ILE A 682 -14.43 1.66 -3.87
N VAL A 683 -13.53 2.56 -3.47
CA VAL A 683 -12.16 2.21 -3.03
C VAL A 683 -12.18 1.41 -1.74
N ASP A 684 -13.12 1.74 -0.84
CA ASP A 684 -13.27 1.12 0.48
C ASP A 684 -13.85 -0.29 0.46
N THR A 685 -14.63 -0.62 -0.58
CA THR A 685 -15.36 -1.89 -0.69
C THR A 685 -14.71 -2.88 -1.64
N LEU A 686 -13.97 -2.43 -2.65
CA LEU A 686 -13.34 -3.29 -3.65
C LEU A 686 -11.86 -3.55 -3.37
N PRO A 687 -11.37 -4.79 -3.60
CA PRO A 687 -9.95 -5.08 -3.56
C PRO A 687 -9.21 -4.37 -4.70
N ILE A 688 -7.93 -4.08 -4.50
CA ILE A 688 -7.09 -3.23 -5.37
C ILE A 688 -7.19 -3.57 -6.87
N PRO A 689 -7.13 -4.85 -7.31
CA PRO A 689 -7.22 -5.18 -8.73
C PRO A 689 -8.58 -4.83 -9.37
N LEU A 690 -9.65 -4.80 -8.57
CA LEU A 690 -11.02 -4.52 -9.01
C LEU A 690 -11.40 -3.04 -8.92
N GLN A 691 -10.60 -2.20 -8.26
CA GLN A 691 -10.90 -0.76 -8.13
C GLN A 691 -10.92 -0.04 -9.49
N GLN A 692 -10.09 -0.48 -10.45
CA GLN A 692 -10.12 0.03 -11.83
C GLN A 692 -11.42 -0.35 -12.55
N ALA A 693 -11.88 -1.59 -12.38
CA ALA A 693 -13.16 -2.05 -12.93
C ALA A 693 -14.34 -1.32 -12.26
N GLY A 694 -14.30 -1.12 -10.94
CA GLY A 694 -15.27 -0.33 -10.19
C GLY A 694 -15.35 1.12 -10.66
N SER A 695 -14.20 1.76 -10.91
CA SER A 695 -14.13 3.12 -11.46
C SER A 695 -14.69 3.19 -12.89
N ALA A 696 -14.45 2.17 -13.72
CA ALA A 696 -15.05 2.10 -15.06
C ALA A 696 -16.57 1.93 -15.01
N TRP A 697 -17.09 1.11 -14.08
CA TRP A 697 -18.53 0.97 -13.86
C TRP A 697 -19.17 2.26 -13.32
N ALA A 698 -18.47 2.99 -12.46
CA ALA A 698 -18.90 4.32 -12.01
C ALA A 698 -19.11 5.29 -13.17
N THR A 699 -18.20 5.33 -14.15
CA THR A 699 -18.36 6.16 -15.35
C THR A 699 -19.56 5.71 -16.20
N ARG A 700 -19.81 4.40 -16.32
CA ARG A 700 -20.99 3.88 -17.04
C ARG A 700 -22.30 4.27 -16.35
N MET A 701 -22.39 4.10 -15.03
CA MET A 701 -23.56 4.50 -14.25
C MET A 701 -23.81 6.02 -14.32
N SER A 702 -22.73 6.79 -14.31
CA SER A 702 -22.78 8.24 -14.49
C SER A 702 -23.36 8.63 -15.86
N ALA A 703 -22.89 7.99 -16.94
CA ALA A 703 -23.41 8.21 -18.29
C ALA A 703 -24.88 7.83 -18.43
N ILE A 704 -25.31 6.73 -17.79
CA ILE A 704 -26.73 6.31 -17.72
C ILE A 704 -27.56 7.38 -17.00
N GLY A 705 -27.10 7.87 -15.84
CA GLY A 705 -27.80 8.90 -15.07
C GLY A 705 -28.04 10.18 -15.88
N GLN A 706 -27.01 10.67 -16.58
CA GLN A 706 -27.12 11.83 -17.47
C GLN A 706 -28.08 11.56 -18.63
N LEU A 707 -28.00 10.39 -19.27
CA LEU A 707 -28.90 10.02 -20.36
C LEU A 707 -30.36 10.01 -19.92
N ILE A 708 -30.69 9.38 -18.78
CA ILE A 708 -32.06 9.34 -18.26
C ILE A 708 -32.53 10.77 -17.93
N SER A 709 -31.66 11.59 -17.33
CA SER A 709 -31.97 12.99 -16.99
C SER A 709 -32.36 13.81 -18.23
N TYR A 710 -31.57 13.75 -19.29
CA TYR A 710 -31.86 14.49 -20.53
C TYR A 710 -33.04 13.91 -21.29
N VAL A 711 -33.26 12.59 -21.27
CA VAL A 711 -34.44 11.97 -21.90
C VAL A 711 -35.71 12.46 -21.21
N ILE A 712 -35.78 12.39 -19.88
CA ILE A 712 -36.95 12.88 -19.13
C ILE A 712 -37.09 14.39 -19.31
N GLY A 713 -35.99 15.15 -19.29
CA GLY A 713 -35.98 16.59 -19.54
C GLY A 713 -36.43 17.01 -20.94
N SER A 714 -36.32 16.12 -21.94
CA SER A 714 -36.79 16.37 -23.32
C SER A 714 -38.29 16.13 -23.51
N ILE A 715 -38.90 15.34 -22.61
CA ILE A 715 -40.32 15.00 -22.63
C ILE A 715 -41.10 16.11 -21.91
N ASP A 716 -42.30 16.42 -22.42
CA ASP A 716 -43.24 17.33 -21.75
C ASP A 716 -43.87 16.65 -20.53
N THR A 717 -43.23 16.78 -19.38
CA THR A 717 -43.71 16.14 -18.14
C THR A 717 -45.02 16.74 -17.64
N VAL A 718 -45.25 18.03 -17.89
CA VAL A 718 -46.47 18.75 -17.47
C VAL A 718 -47.69 18.17 -18.17
N SER A 719 -47.56 17.84 -19.47
CA SER A 719 -48.62 17.17 -20.23
C SER A 719 -48.95 15.75 -19.73
N ILE A 720 -47.99 15.05 -19.14
CA ILE A 720 -48.12 13.65 -18.72
C ILE A 720 -48.64 13.52 -17.28
N PHE A 721 -48.05 14.27 -16.34
CA PHE A 721 -48.37 14.18 -14.90
C PHE A 721 -49.42 15.23 -14.45
N GLY A 722 -49.79 16.17 -15.33
CA GLY A 722 -50.66 17.30 -14.99
C GLY A 722 -50.04 18.22 -13.95
N ALA A 723 -50.84 19.13 -13.36
CA ALA A 723 -50.36 20.09 -12.35
C ALA A 723 -50.25 19.49 -10.92
N THR A 724 -50.38 18.16 -10.76
CA THR A 724 -50.47 17.50 -9.45
C THR A 724 -49.18 17.57 -8.62
N ILE A 725 -48.03 17.47 -9.29
CA ILE A 725 -46.70 17.52 -8.66
C ILE A 725 -46.09 18.92 -8.74
N GLY A 726 -46.47 19.69 -9.76
CA GLY A 726 -46.01 21.06 -10.02
C GLY A 726 -46.62 21.59 -11.31
N ASP A 727 -46.82 22.90 -11.36
CA ASP A 727 -47.42 23.67 -12.47
C ASP A 727 -46.43 23.98 -13.61
N THR A 728 -45.13 23.87 -13.35
CA THR A 728 -44.07 24.04 -14.37
C THR A 728 -43.22 22.78 -14.50
N GLN A 729 -42.61 22.59 -15.67
CA GLN A 729 -41.70 21.49 -15.94
C GLN A 729 -40.53 21.52 -14.96
N PHE A 730 -39.96 22.70 -14.67
CA PHE A 730 -38.86 22.82 -13.71
C PHE A 730 -39.23 22.28 -12.32
N LYS A 731 -40.40 22.65 -11.77
CA LYS A 731 -40.89 22.12 -10.49
C LYS A 731 -40.99 20.59 -10.52
N GLN A 732 -41.60 20.03 -11.55
CA GLN A 732 -41.70 18.57 -11.69
C GLN A 732 -40.33 17.89 -11.79
N MET A 733 -39.39 18.48 -12.55
CA MET A 733 -38.04 17.94 -12.70
C MET A 733 -37.26 17.98 -11.38
N THR A 734 -37.44 19.01 -10.53
CA THR A 734 -36.81 19.04 -9.20
C THR A 734 -37.33 17.94 -8.28
N VAL A 735 -38.63 17.63 -8.31
CA VAL A 735 -39.22 16.52 -7.55
C VAL A 735 -38.71 15.17 -8.08
N ILE A 736 -38.72 14.98 -9.39
CA ILE A 736 -38.23 13.74 -10.02
C ILE A 736 -36.75 13.53 -9.69
N ALA A 737 -35.93 14.59 -9.73
CA ALA A 737 -34.53 14.52 -9.35
C ALA A 737 -34.33 14.15 -7.88
N ALA A 738 -35.07 14.79 -6.97
CA ALA A 738 -35.04 14.47 -5.55
C ALA A 738 -35.39 12.99 -5.28
N LEU A 739 -36.47 12.49 -5.91
CA LEU A 739 -36.89 11.09 -5.78
C LEU A 739 -35.90 10.11 -6.41
N ALA A 740 -35.37 10.43 -7.59
CA ALA A 740 -34.38 9.60 -8.27
C ALA A 740 -33.08 9.50 -7.46
N LEU A 741 -32.63 10.61 -6.87
CA LEU A 741 -31.45 10.64 -5.99
C LEU A 741 -31.67 9.78 -4.75
N ILE A 742 -32.76 10.00 -4.02
CA ILE A 742 -33.10 9.22 -2.81
C ILE A 742 -33.24 7.73 -3.15
N GLY A 743 -33.91 7.41 -4.26
CA GLY A 743 -34.08 6.03 -4.72
C GLY A 743 -32.74 5.36 -5.04
N ALA A 744 -31.88 6.01 -5.82
CA ALA A 744 -30.58 5.47 -6.18
C ALA A 744 -29.68 5.22 -4.96
N ILE A 745 -29.70 6.13 -4.00
CA ILE A 745 -28.92 6.01 -2.77
C ILE A 745 -29.49 4.93 -1.87
N SER A 746 -30.81 4.82 -1.78
CA SER A 746 -31.48 3.76 -1.03
C SER A 746 -31.06 2.38 -1.56
N VAL A 747 -30.95 2.22 -2.88
CA VAL A 747 -30.45 0.98 -3.52
C VAL A 747 -29.00 0.70 -3.14
N THR A 748 -28.08 1.67 -3.27
CA THR A 748 -26.67 1.44 -2.89
C THR A 748 -26.53 1.17 -1.39
N CYS A 749 -27.21 1.93 -0.54
CA CYS A 749 -27.21 1.73 0.91
C CYS A 749 -27.79 0.35 1.28
N TYR A 750 -28.85 -0.10 0.62
CA TYR A 750 -29.39 -1.44 0.84
C TYR A 750 -28.46 -2.56 0.36
N SER A 751 -27.68 -2.30 -0.71
CA SER A 751 -26.91 -3.33 -1.41
C SER A 751 -25.48 -3.48 -0.93
N VAL A 752 -24.90 -2.44 -0.32
CA VAL A 752 -23.51 -2.42 0.16
C VAL A 752 -23.52 -2.53 1.68
N ASN A 753 -22.59 -3.30 2.26
CA ASN A 753 -22.30 -3.30 3.69
C ASN A 753 -20.90 -2.72 3.91
N GLU A 754 -20.74 -1.84 4.90
CA GLU A 754 -19.50 -1.14 5.22
C GLU A 754 -18.89 -1.63 6.54
N ARG A 755 -17.59 -1.42 6.75
CA ARG A 755 -16.95 -1.61 8.06
C ARG A 755 -17.26 -0.43 8.99
N ILE A 756 -17.35 -0.70 10.29
CA ILE A 756 -17.65 0.29 11.34
C ILE A 756 -16.40 0.55 12.18
N LEU A 757 -16.03 1.82 12.37
CA LEU A 757 -14.90 2.24 13.22
C LEU A 757 -15.33 2.34 14.70
N ILE A 758 -14.62 1.65 15.61
CA ILE A 758 -14.92 1.62 17.05
C ILE A 758 -13.98 2.53 17.84
N THR A 759 -12.66 2.37 17.68
CA THR A 759 -11.63 3.27 18.26
C THR A 759 -10.90 3.97 17.13
N ALA A 760 -10.65 5.28 17.28
CA ALA A 760 -9.80 6.03 16.34
C ALA A 760 -8.37 6.07 16.89
N ARG A 761 -7.38 6.25 16.02
CA ARG A 761 -5.97 6.29 16.40
C ARG A 761 -5.67 7.53 17.26
N ASP A 762 -4.80 7.43 18.27
CA ASP A 762 -4.46 8.62 19.08
C ASP A 762 -3.67 9.70 18.30
N SER A 763 -3.04 9.35 17.17
CA SER A 763 -2.43 10.29 16.22
C SER A 763 -3.45 11.08 15.37
N ASP A 764 -4.75 10.71 15.42
CA ASP A 764 -5.84 11.45 14.79
C ASP A 764 -6.34 12.62 15.66
N GLY A 765 -5.61 12.98 16.71
CA GLY A 765 -5.83 14.19 17.49
C GLY A 765 -5.93 15.42 16.58
N LYS A 766 -7.13 16.01 16.51
CA LYS A 766 -7.52 17.26 15.82
C LYS A 766 -6.54 17.74 14.73
N ALA A 767 -6.22 16.92 13.72
CA ALA A 767 -5.63 17.47 12.50
C ALA A 767 -6.67 18.42 11.92
N GLY A 768 -6.40 19.72 12.00
CA GLY A 768 -7.34 20.77 11.60
C GLY A 768 -7.59 20.70 10.10
N ALA A 769 -8.78 21.09 9.66
CA ALA A 769 -9.12 21.23 8.24
C ALA A 769 -8.03 21.98 7.44
N ILE A 770 -7.38 22.96 8.08
CA ILE A 770 -6.28 23.75 7.52
C ILE A 770 -5.03 22.91 7.24
N GLN A 771 -4.70 21.93 8.09
CA GLN A 771 -3.53 21.07 7.92
C GLN A 771 -3.69 20.13 6.72
N VAL A 772 -4.89 19.60 6.51
CA VAL A 772 -5.24 18.74 5.36
C VAL A 772 -5.17 19.54 4.06
N ILE A 773 -5.75 20.74 4.04
CA ILE A 773 -5.69 21.64 2.88
C ILE A 773 -4.24 22.06 2.59
N SER A 774 -3.46 22.36 3.63
CA SER A 774 -2.04 22.70 3.51
C SER A 774 -1.21 21.55 2.94
N GLN A 775 -1.47 20.31 3.36
CA GLN A 775 -0.80 19.13 2.84
C GLN A 775 -1.15 18.88 1.38
N LEU A 776 -2.43 18.97 1.00
CA LEU A 776 -2.85 18.87 -0.40
C LEU A 776 -2.23 19.96 -1.27
N PHE A 777 -2.16 21.19 -0.77
CA PHE A 777 -1.51 22.30 -1.48
C PHE A 777 -0.02 22.03 -1.69
N LYS A 778 0.69 21.59 -0.64
CA LYS A 778 2.11 21.23 -0.70
C LYS A 778 2.36 20.10 -1.70
N THR A 779 1.54 19.05 -1.71
CA THR A 779 1.63 17.94 -2.68
C THR A 779 1.28 18.40 -4.10
N THR A 780 0.34 19.33 -4.27
CA THR A 780 -0.03 19.90 -5.60
C THR A 780 1.12 20.70 -6.22
N MET A 781 1.97 21.32 -5.39
CA MET A 781 3.15 22.08 -5.83
C MET A 781 4.36 21.20 -6.16
N ASP A 782 4.48 20.03 -5.55
CA ASP A 782 5.62 19.12 -5.69
C ASP A 782 5.20 17.77 -6.31
N LEU A 783 4.84 17.80 -7.59
CA LEU A 783 4.31 16.63 -8.32
C LEU A 783 5.37 15.93 -9.18
N PRO A 784 5.36 14.59 -9.23
CA PRO A 784 6.18 13.84 -10.18
C PRO A 784 5.90 14.28 -11.64
N PRO A 785 6.92 14.35 -12.52
CA PRO A 785 6.80 14.94 -13.86
C PRO A 785 5.68 14.34 -14.73
N ARG A 786 5.44 13.03 -14.65
CA ARG A 786 4.36 12.36 -15.39
C ARG A 786 2.97 12.70 -14.85
N ILE A 787 2.80 12.73 -13.53
CA ILE A 787 1.53 13.14 -12.89
C ILE A 787 1.26 14.62 -13.17
N GLN A 788 2.30 15.44 -13.12
CA GLN A 788 2.23 16.86 -13.47
C GLN A 788 1.74 17.05 -14.91
N ALA A 789 2.24 16.26 -15.86
CA ALA A 789 1.79 16.32 -17.26
C ALA A 789 0.32 15.91 -17.44
N ILE A 790 -0.17 14.89 -16.72
CA ILE A 790 -1.59 14.51 -16.72
C ILE A 790 -2.44 15.66 -16.15
N CYS A 791 -2.01 16.24 -15.05
CA CYS A 791 -2.68 17.35 -14.37
C CYS A 791 -2.76 18.60 -15.25
N TRP A 792 -1.69 18.94 -15.97
CA TRP A 792 -1.69 20.06 -16.91
C TRP A 792 -2.61 19.83 -18.13
N ALA A 793 -2.65 18.62 -18.67
CA ALA A 793 -3.58 18.28 -19.74
C ALA A 793 -5.04 18.41 -19.26
N GLN A 794 -5.34 17.96 -18.04
CA GLN A 794 -6.65 18.17 -17.42
C GLN A 794 -6.96 19.65 -17.17
N PHE A 795 -5.98 20.42 -16.71
CA PHE A 795 -6.16 21.84 -16.45
C PHE A 795 -6.68 22.58 -17.69
N TRP A 796 -5.96 22.46 -18.81
CA TRP A 796 -6.32 23.15 -20.05
C TRP A 796 -7.61 22.60 -20.67
N ALA A 797 -7.87 21.29 -20.54
CA ALA A 797 -9.11 20.70 -21.04
C ALA A 797 -10.35 21.20 -20.28
N TRP A 798 -10.25 21.34 -18.95
CA TRP A 798 -11.38 21.76 -18.12
C TRP A 798 -11.76 23.23 -18.26
N ILE A 799 -10.84 24.09 -18.72
CA ILE A 799 -11.20 25.47 -19.13
C ILE A 799 -12.24 25.43 -20.26
N GLY A 800 -12.14 24.45 -21.17
CA GLY A 800 -13.10 24.28 -22.27
C GLY A 800 -14.34 23.48 -21.91
N TRP A 801 -14.18 22.40 -21.13
CA TRP A 801 -15.31 21.57 -20.72
C TRP A 801 -16.30 22.30 -19.80
N PHE A 802 -15.82 23.19 -18.94
CA PHE A 802 -16.69 23.88 -17.98
C PHE A 802 -17.77 24.74 -18.66
N PRO A 803 -17.45 25.70 -19.57
CA PRO A 803 -18.47 26.43 -20.30
C PRO A 803 -19.37 25.52 -21.16
N PHE A 804 -18.82 24.44 -21.71
CA PHE A 804 -19.60 23.47 -22.47
C PHE A 804 -20.69 22.81 -21.60
N LEU A 805 -20.35 22.32 -20.42
CA LEU A 805 -21.30 21.62 -19.55
C LEU A 805 -22.42 22.53 -19.02
N PHE A 806 -22.08 23.75 -18.60
CA PHE A 806 -23.04 24.67 -17.96
C PHE A 806 -23.84 25.55 -18.92
N TYR A 807 -23.37 25.75 -20.15
CA TYR A 807 -24.00 26.66 -21.10
C TYR A 807 -24.48 26.02 -22.40
N SER A 808 -24.19 24.74 -22.71
CA SER A 808 -24.62 24.13 -23.98
C SER A 808 -26.13 24.06 -24.13
N THR A 809 -26.86 23.75 -23.06
CA THR A 809 -28.35 23.73 -23.06
C THR A 809 -28.92 25.09 -23.41
N THR A 810 -28.41 26.12 -22.73
CA THR A 810 -28.81 27.50 -22.92
C THR A 810 -28.40 27.99 -24.31
N TRP A 811 -27.23 27.61 -24.82
CA TRP A 811 -26.75 27.97 -26.15
C TRP A 811 -27.63 27.39 -27.26
N VAL A 812 -27.96 26.10 -27.19
CA VAL A 812 -28.85 25.46 -28.18
C VAL A 812 -30.26 26.04 -28.10
N GLY A 813 -30.78 26.25 -26.88
CA GLY A 813 -32.06 26.90 -26.65
C GLY A 813 -32.11 28.33 -27.20
N GLU A 814 -31.11 29.15 -26.91
CA GLU A 814 -30.98 30.50 -27.46
C GLU A 814 -30.88 30.47 -28.98
N THR A 815 -30.12 29.55 -29.56
CA THR A 815 -29.99 29.41 -31.02
C THR A 815 -31.35 29.08 -31.66
N TYR A 816 -32.15 28.22 -31.05
CA TYR A 816 -33.50 27.91 -31.50
C TYR A 816 -34.43 29.13 -31.43
N PHE A 817 -34.52 29.81 -30.28
CA PHE A 817 -35.37 30.98 -30.10
C PHE A 817 -34.93 32.21 -30.90
N ARG A 818 -33.63 32.30 -31.22
CA ARG A 818 -33.05 33.43 -31.97
C ARG A 818 -33.20 33.28 -33.48
N TYR A 819 -33.12 32.06 -34.02
CA TYR A 819 -33.10 31.85 -35.47
C TYR A 819 -34.32 31.11 -36.04
N GLU A 820 -34.99 30.25 -35.28
CA GLU A 820 -36.04 29.35 -35.79
C GLU A 820 -37.46 29.69 -35.31
N VAL A 821 -37.62 30.31 -34.13
CA VAL A 821 -38.93 30.74 -33.63
C VAL A 821 -39.31 32.11 -34.22
N PRO A 822 -40.51 32.26 -34.85
CA PRO A 822 -41.00 33.56 -35.32
C PRO A 822 -41.13 34.57 -34.18
N LYS A 823 -40.80 35.85 -34.43
CA LYS A 823 -40.86 36.91 -33.39
C LYS A 823 -42.26 37.08 -32.78
N ASP A 824 -43.31 36.73 -33.53
CA ASP A 824 -44.73 36.90 -33.19
C ASP A 824 -45.42 35.63 -32.64
N ALA A 825 -44.68 34.55 -32.37
CA ALA A 825 -45.28 33.33 -31.83
C ALA A 825 -45.82 33.53 -30.40
N PRO A 826 -47.03 33.00 -30.07
CA PRO A 826 -47.61 33.12 -28.74
C PRO A 826 -46.69 32.51 -27.69
N GLN A 827 -46.48 33.25 -26.61
CA GLN A 827 -45.51 32.90 -25.59
C GLN A 827 -46.08 31.80 -24.69
N SER A 828 -45.35 30.70 -24.55
CA SER A 828 -45.75 29.57 -23.70
C SER A 828 -45.77 29.98 -22.23
N SER A 829 -46.72 29.41 -21.47
CA SER A 829 -46.84 29.64 -20.03
C SER A 829 -45.64 29.07 -19.23
N ASP A 830 -44.90 28.12 -19.82
CA ASP A 830 -43.67 27.54 -19.26
C ASP A 830 -42.50 27.68 -20.25
N PHE A 831 -42.09 28.92 -20.47
CA PHE A 831 -40.97 29.28 -21.35
C PHE A 831 -39.65 28.63 -20.91
N LEU A 832 -39.45 28.49 -19.59
CA LEU A 832 -38.31 27.81 -19.00
C LEU A 832 -38.27 26.33 -19.39
N GLY A 833 -39.42 25.65 -19.28
CA GLY A 833 -39.61 24.26 -19.72
C GLY A 833 -39.30 24.07 -21.20
N GLU A 834 -39.72 24.99 -22.08
CA GLU A 834 -39.40 24.91 -23.51
C GLU A 834 -37.91 24.99 -23.83
N ILE A 835 -37.19 25.94 -23.21
CA ILE A 835 -35.73 26.03 -23.36
C ILE A 835 -35.05 24.76 -22.85
N GLY A 836 -35.50 24.29 -21.68
CA GLY A 836 -35.02 23.06 -21.08
C GLY A 836 -35.24 21.84 -21.98
N ARG A 837 -36.42 21.69 -22.60
CA ARG A 837 -36.72 20.59 -23.55
C ARG A 837 -35.87 20.63 -24.80
N VAL A 838 -35.75 21.80 -25.43
CA VAL A 838 -34.94 21.97 -26.65
C VAL A 838 -33.46 21.70 -26.37
N GLY A 839 -32.94 22.23 -25.27
CA GLY A 839 -31.57 21.95 -24.83
C GLY A 839 -31.35 20.48 -24.47
N SER A 840 -32.29 19.89 -23.73
CA SER A 840 -32.26 18.46 -23.34
C SER A 840 -32.24 17.55 -24.55
N LEU A 841 -33.03 17.85 -25.60
CA LEU A 841 -33.06 17.04 -26.82
C LEU A 841 -31.68 16.95 -27.50
N SER A 842 -30.94 18.06 -27.54
CA SER A 842 -29.56 18.05 -28.02
C SER A 842 -28.65 17.23 -27.12
N LEU A 843 -28.83 17.35 -25.79
CA LEU A 843 -28.05 16.59 -24.83
C LEU A 843 -28.38 15.10 -24.80
N VAL A 844 -29.59 14.67 -25.19
CA VAL A 844 -29.94 13.25 -25.37
C VAL A 844 -29.05 12.59 -26.40
N VAL A 845 -28.81 13.26 -27.54
CA VAL A 845 -27.93 12.73 -28.59
C VAL A 845 -26.48 12.68 -28.07
N PHE A 846 -26.02 13.74 -27.41
CA PHE A 846 -24.69 13.78 -26.76
C PHE A 846 -24.51 12.67 -25.72
N SER A 847 -25.48 12.47 -24.81
CA SER A 847 -25.40 11.45 -23.76
C SER A 847 -25.55 10.04 -24.32
N SER A 848 -26.32 9.85 -25.40
CA SER A 848 -26.41 8.58 -26.11
C SER A 848 -25.07 8.21 -26.75
N ILE A 849 -24.44 9.17 -27.44
CA ILE A 849 -23.10 8.99 -28.02
C ILE A 849 -22.08 8.74 -26.91
N THR A 850 -22.14 9.49 -25.81
CA THR A 850 -21.27 9.29 -24.63
C THR A 850 -21.44 7.89 -24.06
N PHE A 851 -22.67 7.43 -23.85
CA PHE A 851 -22.97 6.11 -23.31
C PHE A 851 -22.43 5.01 -24.23
N ILE A 852 -22.76 5.07 -25.53
CA ILE A 852 -22.26 4.11 -26.54
C ILE A 852 -20.74 4.11 -26.57
N SER A 853 -20.11 5.29 -26.54
CA SER A 853 -18.65 5.44 -26.55
C SER A 853 -18.02 4.88 -25.27
N SER A 854 -18.61 5.11 -24.10
CA SER A 854 -18.14 4.57 -22.82
C SER A 854 -18.19 3.04 -22.73
N VAL A 855 -19.09 2.43 -23.50
CA VAL A 855 -19.22 0.97 -23.60
C VAL A 855 -18.27 0.41 -24.68
N LEU A 856 -18.21 1.04 -25.86
CA LEU A 856 -17.49 0.49 -27.01
C LEU A 856 -15.99 0.84 -27.05
N LEU A 857 -15.61 2.08 -26.72
CA LEU A 857 -14.21 2.54 -26.84
C LEU A 857 -13.21 1.70 -26.04
N PRO A 858 -13.51 1.22 -24.81
CA PRO A 858 -12.59 0.36 -24.07
C PRO A 858 -12.22 -0.96 -24.79
N PHE A 859 -13.04 -1.42 -25.74
CA PHE A 859 -12.74 -2.61 -26.55
C PHE A 859 -11.88 -2.29 -27.79
N CYS A 860 -11.85 -1.04 -28.23
CA CYS A 860 -11.17 -0.57 -29.43
C CYS A 860 -9.80 0.06 -29.16
N VAL A 861 -9.55 0.49 -27.91
CA VAL A 861 -8.37 1.26 -27.49
C VAL A 861 -7.42 0.35 -26.70
N GLN A 862 -6.11 0.44 -26.99
CA GLN A 862 -5.13 -0.31 -26.22
C GLN A 862 -4.94 0.32 -24.83
N PRO A 863 -4.89 -0.49 -23.75
CA PRO A 863 -4.61 0.01 -22.42
C PRO A 863 -3.19 0.62 -22.35
N PRO A 864 -2.95 1.60 -21.48
CA PRO A 864 -1.72 2.40 -21.44
C PRO A 864 -0.42 1.62 -21.15
N ASP A 865 -0.50 0.37 -20.66
CA ASP A 865 0.65 -0.52 -20.37
C ASP A 865 0.92 -1.58 -21.47
N SER A 866 0.39 -1.41 -22.68
CA SER A 866 0.44 -2.44 -23.73
C SER A 866 1.79 -2.54 -24.47
N LYS A 867 2.79 -3.15 -23.81
CA LYS A 867 3.75 -4.05 -24.48
C LYS A 867 3.36 -5.54 -24.35
N ARG A 868 2.30 -5.87 -23.61
CA ARG A 868 1.72 -7.23 -23.52
C ARG A 868 0.20 -7.21 -23.61
N SER A 869 -0.36 -8.11 -24.42
CA SER A 869 -1.79 -8.24 -24.70
C SER A 869 -2.55 -9.00 -23.61
N ARG A 870 -2.72 -8.41 -22.42
CA ARG A 870 -3.60 -9.04 -21.41
C ARG A 870 -4.28 -8.04 -20.48
N PHE A 871 -5.06 -7.10 -21.04
CA PHE A 871 -6.27 -6.58 -20.38
C PHE A 871 -7.15 -5.80 -21.36
N THR A 872 -7.79 -6.50 -22.30
CA THR A 872 -9.06 -6.05 -22.85
C THR A 872 -10.03 -7.21 -22.66
N PRO A 873 -11.16 -7.05 -21.96
CA PRO A 873 -12.16 -8.10 -21.88
C PRO A 873 -12.51 -8.54 -23.30
N ARG A 874 -12.65 -9.86 -23.53
CA ARG A 874 -13.04 -10.36 -24.86
C ARG A 874 -14.39 -9.72 -25.21
N PRO A 875 -14.53 -9.10 -26.40
CA PRO A 875 -15.81 -8.54 -26.79
C PRO A 875 -16.87 -9.65 -26.81
N PRO A 876 -18.13 -9.34 -26.44
CA PRO A 876 -19.22 -10.31 -26.50
C PRO A 876 -19.29 -11.00 -27.87
N PRO A 877 -19.61 -12.30 -27.95
CA PRO A 877 -19.56 -13.07 -29.20
C PRO A 877 -20.32 -12.42 -30.36
N GLY A 878 -21.43 -11.74 -30.06
CA GLY A 878 -22.26 -11.04 -31.06
C GLY A 878 -21.63 -9.80 -31.69
N ILE A 879 -20.65 -9.15 -31.03
CA ILE A 879 -20.01 -7.90 -31.51
C ILE A 879 -18.57 -8.17 -31.96
N ALA A 880 -18.00 -9.32 -31.60
CA ALA A 880 -16.62 -9.70 -31.89
C ALA A 880 -16.29 -9.69 -33.40
N ALA A 881 -17.20 -10.14 -34.26
CA ALA A 881 -17.00 -10.16 -35.71
C ALA A 881 -16.96 -8.76 -36.33
N LEU A 882 -17.80 -7.84 -35.83
CA LEU A 882 -17.86 -6.44 -36.26
C LEU A 882 -16.61 -5.68 -35.80
N LEU A 883 -16.24 -5.84 -34.53
CA LEU A 883 -15.05 -5.18 -33.95
C LEU A 883 -13.75 -5.62 -34.64
N LYS A 884 -13.64 -6.91 -35.00
CA LYS A 884 -12.47 -7.45 -35.71
C LYS A 884 -12.34 -6.92 -37.15
N ARG A 885 -13.45 -6.53 -37.79
CA ARG A 885 -13.43 -5.84 -39.11
C ARG A 885 -13.08 -4.36 -39.00
N ILE A 886 -13.47 -3.69 -37.91
CA ILE A 886 -13.26 -2.25 -37.71
C ILE A 886 -11.85 -1.94 -37.16
N THR A 887 -11.19 -2.87 -36.47
CA THR A 887 -9.88 -2.64 -35.82
C THR A 887 -8.71 -3.38 -36.49
N ALA A 888 -8.29 -2.91 -37.68
CA ALA A 888 -7.00 -3.32 -38.27
C ALA A 888 -5.80 -2.64 -37.56
N VAL A 889 -6.01 -1.46 -36.97
CA VAL A 889 -5.05 -0.71 -36.15
C VAL A 889 -5.75 -0.29 -34.87
N ARG A 890 -5.25 -0.71 -33.70
CA ARG A 890 -5.78 -0.29 -32.39
C ARG A 890 -4.94 0.87 -31.85
N PRO A 891 -5.47 2.10 -31.74
CA PRO A 891 -4.74 3.22 -31.16
C PRO A 891 -4.50 3.00 -29.66
N ASP A 892 -3.40 3.55 -29.14
CA ASP A 892 -3.11 3.59 -27.71
C ASP A 892 -4.00 4.63 -26.99
N LEU A 893 -4.17 4.45 -25.68
CA LEU A 893 -5.01 5.35 -24.87
C LEU A 893 -4.55 6.82 -24.92
N GLN A 894 -3.23 7.06 -25.02
CA GLN A 894 -2.71 8.43 -25.09
C GLN A 894 -3.07 9.08 -26.43
N THR A 895 -2.87 8.39 -27.55
CA THR A 895 -3.31 8.87 -28.87
C THR A 895 -4.82 9.07 -28.91
N THR A 896 -5.59 8.17 -28.30
CA THR A 896 -7.06 8.31 -28.21
C THR A 896 -7.45 9.57 -27.42
N TRP A 897 -6.78 9.83 -26.30
CA TRP A 897 -7.00 11.02 -25.49
C TRP A 897 -6.59 12.31 -26.22
N LEU A 898 -5.48 12.29 -26.95
CA LEU A 898 -5.05 13.39 -27.80
C LEU A 898 -6.07 13.68 -28.91
N ILE A 899 -6.52 12.64 -29.63
CA ILE A 899 -7.57 12.75 -30.66
C ILE A 899 -8.85 13.33 -30.06
N SER A 900 -9.20 12.95 -28.84
CA SER A 900 -10.39 13.45 -28.16
C SER A 900 -10.36 14.98 -27.95
N HIS A 901 -9.20 15.53 -27.58
CA HIS A 901 -9.01 16.98 -27.45
C HIS A 901 -9.02 17.69 -28.80
N VAL A 902 -8.41 17.09 -29.83
CA VAL A 902 -8.46 17.61 -31.21
C VAL A 902 -9.90 17.64 -31.71
N MET A 903 -10.67 16.58 -31.47
CA MET A 903 -12.08 16.50 -31.86
C MET A 903 -12.91 17.57 -31.17
N PHE A 904 -12.75 17.76 -29.86
CA PHE A 904 -13.46 18.82 -29.12
C PHE A 904 -13.07 20.22 -29.61
N ALA A 905 -11.79 20.48 -29.87
CA ALA A 905 -11.34 21.75 -30.41
C ALA A 905 -11.90 22.00 -31.82
N ALA A 906 -11.84 20.97 -32.69
CA ALA A 906 -12.31 21.05 -34.06
C ALA A 906 -13.82 21.28 -34.15
N THR A 907 -14.62 20.80 -33.20
CA THR A 907 -16.07 21.06 -33.16
C THR A 907 -16.38 22.43 -32.56
N MET A 908 -15.81 22.77 -31.41
CA MET A 908 -16.15 24.00 -30.69
C MET A 908 -15.59 25.28 -31.32
N ILE A 909 -14.57 25.18 -32.18
CA ILE A 909 -14.15 26.31 -33.06
C ILE A 909 -15.31 26.80 -33.93
N PHE A 910 -16.24 25.93 -34.33
CA PHE A 910 -17.38 26.29 -35.15
C PHE A 910 -18.61 26.76 -34.36
N ALA A 911 -18.56 26.79 -33.02
CA ALA A 911 -19.69 27.22 -32.20
C ALA A 911 -20.21 28.63 -32.57
N PRO A 912 -19.37 29.64 -32.86
CA PRO A 912 -19.85 30.96 -33.31
C PRO A 912 -20.59 30.96 -34.65
N LEU A 913 -20.41 29.92 -35.48
CA LEU A 913 -21.09 29.79 -36.78
C LEU A 913 -22.46 29.12 -36.67
N ALA A 914 -22.86 28.66 -35.49
CA ALA A 914 -24.13 27.95 -35.33
C ALA A 914 -25.34 28.88 -35.39
N ARG A 915 -26.06 28.81 -36.51
CA ARG A 915 -27.29 29.57 -36.78
C ARG A 915 -28.55 28.72 -36.87
N SER A 916 -28.46 27.43 -36.59
CA SER A 916 -29.60 26.51 -36.54
C SER A 916 -29.48 25.56 -35.37
N ARG A 917 -30.63 25.11 -34.84
CA ARG A 917 -30.67 24.11 -33.77
C ARG A 917 -30.01 22.81 -34.22
N ALA A 918 -30.20 22.43 -35.49
CA ALA A 918 -29.68 21.19 -36.03
C ALA A 918 -28.14 21.21 -36.07
N PHE A 919 -27.55 22.32 -36.49
CA PHE A 919 -26.09 22.47 -36.52
C PHE A 919 -25.50 22.60 -35.11
N ALA A 920 -26.13 23.37 -34.21
CA ALA A 920 -25.70 23.43 -32.81
C ALA A 920 -25.78 22.04 -32.14
N THR A 921 -26.88 21.32 -32.35
CA THR A 921 -27.07 19.94 -31.85
C THR A 921 -26.04 18.98 -32.42
N PHE A 922 -25.70 19.09 -33.71
CA PHE A 922 -24.63 18.29 -34.31
C PHE A 922 -23.28 18.55 -33.63
N LEU A 923 -22.91 19.81 -33.42
CA LEU A 923 -21.66 20.17 -32.75
C LEU A 923 -21.61 19.63 -31.30
N VAL A 924 -22.71 19.75 -30.55
CA VAL A 924 -22.83 19.19 -29.19
C VAL A 924 -22.76 17.66 -29.21
N ALA A 925 -23.44 17.01 -30.15
CA ALA A 925 -23.47 15.55 -30.27
C ALA A 925 -22.08 14.95 -30.51
N VAL A 926 -21.28 15.54 -31.41
CA VAL A 926 -19.92 15.06 -31.70
C VAL A 926 -19.02 15.12 -30.47
N CYS A 927 -19.23 16.07 -29.56
CA CYS A 927 -18.49 16.18 -28.29
C CYS A 927 -18.75 15.01 -27.33
N GLY A 928 -19.76 14.15 -27.56
CA GLY A 928 -20.02 12.97 -26.72
C GLY A 928 -18.87 11.97 -26.71
N ILE A 929 -18.18 11.79 -27.84
CA ILE A 929 -16.98 10.93 -27.92
C ILE A 929 -15.84 11.52 -27.08
N PRO A 930 -15.43 12.80 -27.26
CA PRO A 930 -14.47 13.46 -26.40
C PRO A 930 -14.79 13.42 -24.91
N TRP A 931 -16.06 13.56 -24.54
CA TRP A 931 -16.49 13.53 -23.14
C TRP A 931 -16.30 12.15 -22.51
N ALA A 932 -16.66 11.09 -23.23
CA ALA A 932 -16.45 9.71 -22.79
C ALA A 932 -14.96 9.41 -22.55
N VAL A 933 -14.08 9.88 -23.44
CA VAL A 933 -12.62 9.71 -23.27
C VAL A 933 -12.08 10.56 -22.13
N SER A 934 -12.53 11.81 -21.99
CA SER A 934 -12.12 12.71 -20.91
C SER A 934 -12.54 12.22 -19.52
N SER A 935 -13.65 11.47 -19.45
CA SER A 935 -14.13 10.84 -18.21
C SER A 935 -13.40 9.53 -17.86
N TRP A 936 -12.55 9.02 -18.75
CA TRP A 936 -11.88 7.73 -18.61
C TRP A 936 -10.35 7.84 -18.58
N ALA A 937 -9.74 8.45 -19.60
CA ALA A 937 -8.30 8.43 -19.81
C ALA A 937 -7.49 9.04 -18.65
N PRO A 938 -7.85 10.19 -18.04
CA PRO A 938 -7.07 10.78 -16.95
C PRO A 938 -7.04 9.89 -15.71
N PHE A 939 -8.18 9.29 -15.35
CA PHE A 939 -8.28 8.38 -14.21
C PHE A 939 -7.53 7.07 -14.46
N ALA A 940 -7.55 6.56 -15.69
CA ALA A 940 -6.75 5.39 -16.08
C ALA A 940 -5.24 5.68 -16.00
N PHE A 941 -4.78 6.82 -16.53
CA PHE A 941 -3.37 7.22 -16.43
C PHE A 941 -2.93 7.48 -14.99
N MET A 942 -3.75 8.19 -14.20
CA MET A 942 -3.48 8.41 -12.78
C MET A 942 -3.43 7.09 -12.02
N GLY A 943 -4.37 6.17 -12.26
CA GLY A 943 -4.35 4.85 -11.64
C GLY A 943 -3.09 4.06 -11.94
N VAL A 944 -2.60 4.11 -13.19
CA VAL A 944 -1.33 3.49 -13.58
C VAL A 944 -0.14 4.15 -12.89
N GLU A 945 -0.06 5.48 -12.85
CA GLU A 945 1.05 6.18 -12.21
C GLU A 945 1.02 6.04 -10.68
N ILE A 946 -0.15 6.06 -10.04
CA ILE A 946 -0.33 5.73 -8.61
C ILE A 946 0.14 4.31 -8.34
N ASN A 947 -0.25 3.36 -9.19
CA ASN A 947 0.23 1.98 -9.09
C ASN A 947 1.74 1.88 -9.32
N LYS A 948 2.34 2.64 -10.23
CA LYS A 948 3.81 2.69 -10.42
C LYS A 948 4.54 3.30 -9.24
N LEU A 949 3.98 4.35 -8.65
CA LEU A 949 4.51 4.98 -7.43
C LEU A 949 4.38 4.04 -6.23
N ALA A 950 3.33 3.24 -6.19
CA ALA A 950 3.15 2.18 -5.21
C ALA A 950 4.06 0.95 -5.47
N MET A 951 4.33 0.60 -6.74
CA MET A 951 5.19 -0.54 -7.15
C MET A 951 6.69 -0.24 -7.16
N GLY A 952 7.10 1.02 -7.01
CA GLY A 952 8.50 1.44 -6.91
C GLY A 952 9.36 1.23 -8.19
N PRO A 953 10.56 1.84 -8.25
CA PRO A 953 11.35 1.91 -9.49
C PRO A 953 11.89 0.56 -10.03
N ALA A 954 11.92 -0.50 -9.21
CA ALA A 954 12.49 -1.80 -9.61
C ALA A 954 11.51 -2.69 -10.42
N ALA A 955 10.20 -2.42 -10.37
CA ALA A 955 9.17 -3.12 -11.14
C ALA A 955 8.99 -2.52 -12.54
N ALA A 956 9.12 -1.19 -12.68
CA ALA A 956 9.04 -0.49 -13.97
C ALA A 956 10.16 -0.95 -14.95
N ALA A 957 11.36 -1.22 -14.43
CA ALA A 957 12.51 -1.69 -15.22
C ALA A 957 12.41 -3.17 -15.66
N ARG A 958 11.78 -4.05 -14.86
CA ARG A 958 11.62 -5.48 -15.18
C ARG A 958 10.56 -5.79 -16.24
N SER A 959 9.66 -4.84 -16.53
CA SER A 959 8.67 -4.99 -17.62
C SER A 959 9.28 -4.90 -19.04
N SER A 960 10.57 -4.55 -19.14
CA SER A 960 11.33 -4.48 -20.40
C SER A 960 11.72 -5.86 -20.98
N GLY A 961 11.67 -6.93 -20.16
CA GLY A 961 12.11 -8.27 -20.52
C GLY A 961 10.95 -9.28 -20.59
N VAL A 962 10.95 -10.10 -21.65
CA VAL A 962 9.92 -11.05 -22.06
C VAL A 962 9.81 -12.28 -21.12
N THR A 963 8.60 -12.81 -20.92
CA THR A 963 8.38 -14.23 -20.64
C THR A 963 7.12 -14.66 -21.38
N MET A 964 7.32 -15.49 -22.41
CA MET A 964 6.29 -16.18 -23.18
C MET A 964 5.58 -17.21 -22.28
N ILE A 965 4.26 -17.24 -22.30
CA ILE A 965 3.51 -18.48 -22.00
C ILE A 965 2.79 -18.85 -23.29
N THR A 966 3.20 -19.99 -23.83
CA THR A 966 2.69 -20.64 -25.01
C THR A 966 1.19 -20.92 -24.89
N SER A 967 0.48 -20.57 -25.96
CA SER A 967 -0.89 -20.96 -26.23
C SER A 967 -0.96 -22.45 -26.60
N SER A 968 -1.25 -23.32 -25.62
CA SER A 968 -1.59 -24.73 -25.89
C SER A 968 -2.65 -25.37 -24.97
N MET A 969 -3.31 -24.63 -24.06
CA MET A 969 -4.31 -25.24 -23.14
C MET A 969 -5.70 -24.58 -23.16
N ILE A 970 -6.23 -24.20 -24.32
CA ILE A 970 -7.68 -23.96 -24.47
C ILE A 970 -8.18 -24.70 -25.71
N ARG A 971 -8.36 -26.02 -25.59
CA ARG A 971 -9.26 -26.82 -26.42
C ARG A 971 -9.78 -28.03 -25.63
N SER A 972 -10.74 -27.76 -24.77
CA SER A 972 -11.73 -28.64 -24.12
C SER A 972 -12.14 -27.88 -22.85
N GLY A 973 -13.36 -27.79 -22.38
CA GLY A 973 -14.68 -28.30 -22.70
C GLY A 973 -15.56 -27.79 -21.55
N SER A 974 -16.84 -27.54 -21.82
CA SER A 974 -17.91 -27.11 -20.90
C SER A 974 -17.73 -25.79 -20.12
N TYR A 975 -18.66 -24.88 -20.41
CA TYR A 975 -19.09 -23.77 -19.54
C TYR A 975 -19.32 -24.27 -18.12
N ASP A 976 -18.64 -23.66 -17.15
CA ASP A 976 -19.15 -23.63 -15.78
C ASP A 976 -19.08 -22.19 -15.27
N THR A 977 -20.20 -21.71 -14.75
CA THR A 977 -20.51 -20.28 -14.56
C THR A 977 -20.14 -19.80 -13.15
N ASP A 978 -19.50 -20.65 -12.36
CA ASP A 978 -19.30 -20.46 -10.92
C ASP A 978 -17.90 -19.93 -10.53
N THR A 979 -16.90 -19.99 -11.42
CA THR A 979 -15.52 -19.56 -11.09
C THR A 979 -15.32 -18.03 -11.09
N GLU A 980 -16.17 -17.26 -11.79
CA GLU A 980 -16.17 -15.78 -11.72
C GLU A 980 -16.84 -15.27 -10.43
N MET A 981 -17.67 -16.09 -9.78
CA MET A 981 -18.49 -15.68 -8.63
C MET A 981 -17.72 -15.69 -7.29
N ASP A 982 -16.61 -16.45 -7.24
CA ASP A 982 -15.70 -16.57 -6.09
C ASP A 982 -14.63 -15.46 -6.02
N VAL A 983 -14.32 -14.79 -7.12
CA VAL A 983 -13.38 -13.63 -7.13
C VAL A 983 -13.97 -12.44 -6.37
N LEU A 984 -15.30 -12.39 -6.23
CA LEU A 984 -16.03 -11.39 -5.46
C LEU A 984 -16.62 -11.91 -4.14
N ARG A 985 -16.27 -13.14 -3.75
CA ARG A 985 -16.44 -13.67 -2.39
C ARG A 985 -15.07 -13.97 -1.80
N LEU A 986 -14.18 -12.98 -1.78
CA LEU A 986 -12.96 -13.10 -1.01
C LEU A 986 -13.24 -12.78 0.46
N ASN A 987 -13.47 -13.88 1.19
CA ASN A 987 -12.97 -14.16 2.53
C ASN A 987 -12.90 -12.97 3.47
N HIS A 988 -14.01 -12.81 4.17
CA HIS A 988 -14.07 -12.19 5.49
C HIS A 988 -14.72 -13.15 6.51
N HIS A 989 -14.78 -14.44 6.19
CA HIS A 989 -14.99 -15.46 7.19
C HIS A 989 -13.66 -15.67 7.94
N ASP A 990 -13.42 -14.77 8.88
CA ASP A 990 -12.80 -15.10 10.16
C ASP A 990 -13.67 -14.40 11.22
N THR A 991 -14.75 -15.09 11.60
CA THR A 991 -15.30 -14.92 12.94
C THR A 991 -14.22 -15.37 13.92
N ASP A 992 -13.86 -14.47 14.84
CA ASP A 992 -12.95 -14.64 15.98
C ASP A 992 -11.44 -14.61 15.70
N SER A 993 -10.89 -13.39 15.55
CA SER A 993 -9.57 -13.07 16.13
C SER A 993 -9.40 -11.56 16.38
N ASP A 994 -9.72 -11.14 17.61
CA ASP A 994 -9.16 -9.93 18.21
C ASP A 994 -7.63 -10.10 18.30
N SER A 995 -6.89 -9.61 17.31
CA SER A 995 -5.47 -9.27 17.44
C SER A 995 -5.08 -8.27 16.34
N ASP A 996 -5.44 -7.00 16.55
CA ASP A 996 -4.80 -5.90 15.86
C ASP A 996 -3.30 -5.92 16.16
N SER A 997 -2.49 -6.33 15.19
CA SER A 997 -1.04 -6.16 15.23
C SER A 997 -0.69 -4.68 15.04
N GLU A 998 -0.05 -4.08 16.04
CA GLU A 998 0.11 -2.62 16.21
C GLU A 998 1.08 -1.90 15.24
N ASP A 999 1.71 -2.56 14.26
CA ASP A 999 2.81 -1.97 13.48
C ASP A 999 2.45 -1.42 12.07
N ASP A 1000 1.18 -1.44 11.65
CA ASP A 1000 0.74 -0.91 10.35
C ASP A 1000 0.52 0.62 10.37
N ALA A 1001 1.51 1.37 10.87
CA ALA A 1001 1.33 2.79 11.16
C ALA A 1001 1.66 3.79 10.06
N ASN A 1002 2.60 3.52 9.16
CA ASN A 1002 3.18 4.61 8.35
C ASN A 1002 3.50 4.26 6.88
N ILE A 1003 2.82 3.28 6.28
CA ILE A 1003 2.75 3.19 4.81
C ILE A 1003 1.35 3.65 4.40
N PRO A 1004 1.21 4.75 3.62
CA PRO A 1004 -0.09 5.07 3.08
C PRO A 1004 -0.53 3.92 2.20
N SER A 1005 -1.66 3.31 2.53
CA SER A 1005 -2.25 2.28 1.69
C SER A 1005 -2.33 2.77 0.23
N THR A 1006 -2.35 1.88 -0.77
CA THR A 1006 -2.65 2.28 -2.15
C THR A 1006 -3.94 3.09 -2.24
N GLY A 1007 -4.89 2.87 -1.31
CA GLY A 1007 -6.07 3.71 -1.10
C GLY A 1007 -5.78 5.13 -0.58
N GLU A 1008 -4.83 5.31 0.34
CA GLU A 1008 -4.38 6.64 0.81
C GLU A 1008 -3.58 7.39 -0.26
N LEU A 1009 -2.65 6.72 -0.95
CA LEU A 1009 -1.92 7.27 -2.10
C LEU A 1009 -2.89 7.64 -3.23
N ALA A 1010 -3.86 6.75 -3.53
CA ALA A 1010 -4.91 7.05 -4.49
C ALA A 1010 -5.77 8.22 -4.04
N GLY A 1011 -6.15 8.29 -2.76
CA GLY A 1011 -6.90 9.41 -2.20
C GLY A 1011 -6.17 10.75 -2.35
N ILE A 1012 -4.88 10.80 -2.05
CA ILE A 1012 -4.06 12.01 -2.19
C ILE A 1012 -3.93 12.43 -3.65
N TYR A 1013 -3.52 11.52 -4.55
CA TYR A 1013 -3.28 11.87 -5.95
C TYR A 1013 -4.57 12.08 -6.76
N LEU A 1014 -5.67 11.38 -6.44
CA LEU A 1014 -6.99 11.70 -6.98
C LEU A 1014 -7.51 13.03 -6.44
N GLY A 1015 -7.17 13.38 -5.18
CA GLY A 1015 -7.40 14.71 -4.61
C GLY A 1015 -6.66 15.80 -5.39
N VAL A 1016 -5.38 15.60 -5.69
CA VAL A 1016 -4.61 16.51 -6.56
C VAL A 1016 -5.22 16.62 -7.95
N LEU A 1017 -5.60 15.50 -8.58
CA LEU A 1017 -6.26 15.53 -9.89
C LEU A 1017 -7.52 16.41 -9.83
N ASN A 1018 -8.31 16.29 -8.76
CA ASN A 1018 -9.50 17.11 -8.56
C ASN A 1018 -9.19 18.61 -8.44
N VAL A 1019 -8.07 18.99 -7.81
CA VAL A 1019 -7.58 20.39 -7.80
C VAL A 1019 -7.33 20.89 -9.22
N TYR A 1020 -6.68 20.09 -10.06
CA TYR A 1020 -6.42 20.43 -11.46
C TYR A 1020 -7.65 20.32 -12.38
N THR A 1021 -8.75 19.72 -11.92
CA THR A 1021 -10.06 19.82 -12.61
C THR A 1021 -10.91 20.98 -12.13
N THR A 1022 -10.73 21.48 -10.90
CA THR A 1022 -11.54 22.54 -10.28
C THR A 1022 -10.96 23.94 -10.48
N LEU A 1023 -9.64 24.13 -10.32
CA LEU A 1023 -8.97 25.41 -10.59
C LEU A 1023 -9.25 26.00 -11.98
N PRO A 1024 -9.26 25.22 -13.07
CA PRO A 1024 -9.57 25.75 -14.41
C PRO A 1024 -11.02 26.22 -14.54
N GLN A 1025 -11.93 25.74 -13.71
CA GLN A 1025 -13.33 26.17 -13.73
C GLN A 1025 -13.47 27.61 -13.23
N PHE A 1026 -12.64 28.05 -12.28
CA PHE A 1026 -12.55 29.48 -11.91
C PHE A 1026 -12.06 30.32 -13.10
N VAL A 1027 -11.08 29.83 -13.85
CA VAL A 1027 -10.58 30.50 -15.05
C VAL A 1027 -11.66 30.55 -16.13
N GLY A 1028 -12.34 29.44 -16.41
CA GLY A 1028 -13.46 29.37 -17.36
C GLY A 1028 -14.63 30.26 -16.97
N THR A 1029 -14.93 30.34 -15.67
CA THR A 1029 -15.93 31.25 -15.11
C THR A 1029 -15.53 32.70 -15.29
N PHE A 1030 -14.28 33.06 -15.00
CA PHE A 1030 -13.76 34.41 -15.16
C PHE A 1030 -13.74 34.85 -16.64
N ILE A 1031 -13.33 33.95 -17.54
CA ILE A 1031 -13.42 34.17 -18.99
C ILE A 1031 -14.88 34.40 -19.40
N SER A 1032 -15.80 33.55 -18.94
CA SER A 1032 -17.23 33.70 -19.24
C SER A 1032 -17.77 35.03 -18.72
N TRP A 1033 -17.39 35.43 -17.51
CA TRP A 1033 -17.76 36.70 -16.91
C TRP A 1033 -17.27 37.90 -17.74
N ILE A 1034 -16.02 37.89 -18.21
CA ILE A 1034 -15.48 38.93 -19.09
C ILE A 1034 -16.23 38.97 -20.42
N VAL A 1035 -16.39 37.82 -21.07
CA VAL A 1035 -17.07 37.71 -22.38
C VAL A 1035 -18.51 38.20 -22.28
N PHE A 1036 -19.25 37.78 -21.25
CA PHE A 1036 -20.62 38.24 -21.02
C PHE A 1036 -20.68 39.74 -20.68
N SER A 1037 -19.72 40.25 -19.90
CA SER A 1037 -19.71 41.68 -19.55
C SER A 1037 -19.39 42.58 -20.74
N LEU A 1038 -18.57 42.12 -21.69
CA LEU A 1038 -18.19 42.88 -22.88
C LEU A 1038 -19.24 42.81 -23.99
N LEU A 1039 -19.81 41.62 -24.25
CA LEU A 1039 -20.71 41.39 -25.39
C LEU A 1039 -22.20 41.58 -25.04
N GLU A 1040 -22.54 41.41 -23.77
CA GLU A 1040 -23.90 41.55 -23.24
C GLU A 1040 -23.89 42.33 -21.91
N PRO A 1041 -23.34 43.57 -21.86
CA PRO A 1041 -23.42 44.41 -20.66
C PRO A 1041 -24.90 44.63 -20.33
N GLY A 1042 -25.29 44.26 -19.10
CA GLY A 1042 -26.69 44.28 -18.68
C GLY A 1042 -27.33 45.63 -18.92
N SER A 1043 -28.41 45.68 -19.71
CA SER A 1043 -29.23 46.88 -19.87
C SER A 1043 -29.71 47.36 -18.50
N THR A 1044 -29.32 48.56 -18.12
CA THR A 1044 -29.84 49.30 -16.96
C THR A 1044 -31.27 49.82 -17.16
N LYS A 1045 -31.90 49.55 -18.31
CA LYS A 1045 -33.32 49.82 -18.56
C LYS A 1045 -34.06 48.49 -18.73
N ARG A 1046 -34.66 48.00 -17.64
CA ARG A 1046 -35.79 47.06 -17.67
C ARG A 1046 -37.00 47.87 -17.19
N ASP A 1047 -37.97 48.09 -18.08
CA ASP A 1047 -39.27 48.65 -17.67
C ASP A 1047 -39.99 47.62 -16.79
N ASP A 1048 -40.52 48.08 -15.66
CA ASP A 1048 -41.19 47.26 -14.63
C ASP A 1048 -42.52 46.62 -15.11
N SER A 1049 -42.88 46.79 -16.38
CA SER A 1049 -44.12 46.30 -16.98
C SER A 1049 -43.94 45.25 -18.10
N ALA A 1050 -42.72 44.76 -18.36
CA ALA A 1050 -42.46 43.82 -19.46
C ALA A 1050 -42.32 42.36 -18.98
N GLN A 1051 -43.08 41.46 -19.62
CA GLN A 1051 -43.18 40.01 -19.38
C GLN A 1051 -41.82 39.28 -19.21
N ASP A 1052 -41.83 38.19 -18.42
CA ASP A 1052 -40.72 37.32 -17.94
C ASP A 1052 -39.74 36.75 -19.01
N SER A 1053 -39.83 37.17 -20.26
CA SER A 1053 -39.15 36.60 -21.44
C SER A 1053 -38.02 37.46 -22.04
N GLN A 1054 -37.74 38.66 -21.49
CA GLN A 1054 -36.75 39.60 -22.07
C GLN A 1054 -35.27 39.24 -21.82
N TRP A 1055 -34.95 38.10 -21.23
CA TRP A 1055 -33.54 37.74 -20.98
C TRP A 1055 -32.84 37.07 -22.18
N ILE A 1056 -33.58 36.57 -23.19
CA ILE A 1056 -33.00 36.05 -24.44
C ILE A 1056 -33.02 37.14 -25.53
N ARG A 1057 -31.84 37.50 -26.06
CA ARG A 1057 -31.76 38.33 -27.28
C ARG A 1057 -32.30 37.56 -28.49
N ARG A 1058 -33.50 37.95 -28.97
CA ARG A 1058 -34.08 37.48 -30.24
C ARG A 1058 -33.55 38.23 -31.48
N ASP A 1059 -32.60 39.14 -31.31
CA ASP A 1059 -31.97 39.87 -32.40
C ASP A 1059 -31.02 38.96 -33.19
N LYS A 1060 -31.14 38.89 -34.52
CA LYS A 1060 -30.28 38.03 -35.35
C LYS A 1060 -28.89 38.63 -35.59
N GLU A 1061 -28.68 39.91 -35.27
CA GLU A 1061 -27.43 40.61 -35.48
C GLU A 1061 -26.62 40.67 -34.17
N GLY A 1062 -25.37 40.19 -34.20
CA GLY A 1062 -24.45 40.15 -33.06
C GLY A 1062 -24.03 38.72 -32.64
N PRO A 1063 -22.77 38.50 -32.20
CA PRO A 1063 -22.30 37.17 -31.84
C PRO A 1063 -23.00 36.65 -30.57
N ASN A 1064 -23.31 35.35 -30.51
CA ASN A 1064 -23.81 34.74 -29.27
C ASN A 1064 -22.63 34.68 -28.27
N ALA A 1065 -22.74 35.36 -27.12
CA ALA A 1065 -21.64 35.43 -26.16
C ALA A 1065 -21.25 34.05 -25.62
N ILE A 1066 -22.21 33.12 -25.46
CA ILE A 1066 -21.93 31.74 -25.04
C ILE A 1066 -21.10 31.02 -26.10
N SER A 1067 -21.41 31.21 -27.39
CA SER A 1067 -20.64 30.59 -28.48
C SER A 1067 -19.17 31.05 -28.53
N ILE A 1068 -18.89 32.28 -28.08
CA ILE A 1068 -17.52 32.79 -27.95
C ILE A 1068 -16.81 32.15 -26.76
N CYS A 1069 -17.50 31.93 -25.64
CA CYS A 1069 -16.94 31.16 -24.52
C CYS A 1069 -16.55 29.74 -24.96
N LEU A 1070 -17.40 29.07 -25.76
CA LEU A 1070 -17.12 27.74 -26.32
C LEU A 1070 -15.93 27.77 -27.29
N PHE A 1071 -15.81 28.83 -28.11
CA PHE A 1071 -14.67 29.04 -29.00
C PHE A 1071 -13.35 29.22 -28.24
N VAL A 1072 -13.34 30.05 -27.18
CA VAL A 1072 -12.16 30.22 -26.31
C VAL A 1072 -11.81 28.88 -25.64
N GLY A 1073 -12.80 28.13 -25.20
CA GLY A 1073 -12.62 26.76 -24.70
C GLY A 1073 -11.97 25.82 -25.71
N ALA A 1074 -12.30 25.95 -27.00
CA ALA A 1074 -11.69 25.20 -28.08
C ALA A 1074 -10.19 25.52 -28.25
N LEU A 1075 -9.80 26.78 -28.12
CA LEU A 1075 -8.38 27.19 -28.14
C LEU A 1075 -7.61 26.62 -26.94
N CYS A 1076 -8.21 26.62 -25.75
CA CYS A 1076 -7.63 25.98 -24.57
C CYS A 1076 -7.47 24.46 -24.76
N ALA A 1077 -8.42 23.80 -25.44
CA ALA A 1077 -8.30 22.38 -25.78
C ALA A 1077 -7.13 22.09 -26.74
N LEU A 1078 -6.74 23.01 -27.62
CA LEU A 1078 -5.50 22.86 -28.41
C LEU A 1078 -4.23 22.91 -27.55
N VAL A 1079 -4.25 23.69 -26.46
CA VAL A 1079 -3.16 23.66 -25.47
C VAL A 1079 -3.15 22.32 -24.73
N ALA A 1080 -4.33 21.76 -24.44
CA ALA A 1080 -4.45 20.41 -23.88
C ALA A 1080 -3.90 19.34 -24.82
N VAL A 1081 -4.05 19.47 -26.14
CA VAL A 1081 -3.40 18.58 -27.14
C VAL A 1081 -1.88 18.58 -26.97
N GLU A 1082 -1.27 19.75 -26.84
CA GLU A 1082 0.18 19.87 -26.63
C GLU A 1082 0.62 19.30 -25.28
N ALA A 1083 -0.15 19.56 -24.21
CA ALA A 1083 0.11 18.98 -22.89
C ALA A 1083 0.02 17.44 -22.92
N THR A 1084 -0.99 16.88 -23.60
CA THR A 1084 -1.15 15.42 -23.76
C THR A 1084 -0.08 14.82 -24.68
N ARG A 1085 0.46 15.59 -25.64
CA ARG A 1085 1.61 15.17 -26.46
C ARG A 1085 2.88 15.06 -25.62
N ARG A 1086 3.12 16.00 -24.70
CA ARG A 1086 4.29 16.03 -23.82
C ARG A 1086 4.38 14.82 -22.87
N LEU A 1087 3.27 14.15 -22.57
CA LEU A 1087 3.27 12.87 -21.84
C LEU A 1087 4.16 11.79 -22.48
N ARG A 1088 4.40 11.86 -23.80
CA ARG A 1088 5.29 10.92 -24.51
C ARG A 1088 6.77 11.15 -24.20
N TYR A 1089 7.13 12.37 -23.82
CA TYR A 1089 8.52 12.82 -23.64
C TYR A 1089 8.90 12.99 -22.17
N ALA A 1090 7.93 13.04 -21.25
CA ALA A 1090 8.16 13.05 -19.80
C ALA A 1090 8.64 11.66 -19.36
N ARG A 1091 9.94 11.53 -19.07
CA ARG A 1091 10.55 10.32 -18.48
C ARG A 1091 10.57 10.40 -16.97
#